data_AF-A0A1Q8G747-F1
#
_entry.id   AF-A0A1Q8G747-F1
#
_cell.length_a   1.000
_cell.length_b   1.000
_cell.length_c   1.000
_cell.angle_alpha   90.00
_cell.angle_beta   90.00
_cell.angle_gamma   90.00
#
_symmetry.space_group_name_H-M   'P 1'
#
loop_
_entity.id
_entity.type
_entity.pdbx_description
1 polymer ?
#
loop_
_entity_poly.entity_id
_entity_poly.type
_entity_poly.pdbx_seq_one_letter_code
_entity_poly.pdbx_strand_id
1 'polypeptide(L)'
;MSINKRNFAHLTSRINLLDPSSTSRRELLLLTNAAITDLEQMSLPEDDRRVALNTQSDDDVTRLALEAENTLSQWRHSLRETYMALLDRITTIPFQSGPEHQSELAKVTQSLQSSIVLLKDLAAEDRGSIYFQPFKESDIGRKKLAKAIRSAHEQVGNNISEARPIIDAEMTLAYRENLDKYLDEQFPVTHDDELRPTLNHKEALILAHEFYDTMDSHSDLPDCATRIAAFVCECQNAQRFNLPAIEGIATAPYWEQRIVENFENAPLLEDYDHLMFRGSTLQDELPVDGVLRTLDNAGRAMPLNPANPVIYYLDDLDDPEICQRLIELGQTDENCILVIRGHDGTPITVTNHSPDIPDTFRVVCPNHAGMVVRCPNNGFDPVAAGTTDRLDAINKAAQMAPRLIDYQATEEALERISEKWRSLVANSTPSNSEKLSQGIEALTKELQSVSPGIIVPEYSADANAGAAQQLVDALIRTGAYENSGISLEMRLPNGAGTVMDAEPPHTCITFHTKEDRATTDIEIKSLSGKQLHYLPNISTHEANEVARKAASEHGNRTGIKNNYFPHGFMTFHLTEGGEQAHSIGHWISDEDRKALTEKTPTQLAHSKVKGEPLLGAPDRDAQQQAIHKMGGTAAMIHGSTLDDFDLALAGEMALSGVVMLEVDAEDQFGCLKFNMREEAYYRLSNEDLKRHLQQKIVLSDAGEKLQEQMCSRIGEGHWSSAISDMDRAFEEVELSQSESSMRVS
;
A
#
# COMPACT_ATOMS: atom_id res chain seq x y z
N MET A 1 -4.03 21.12 20.87
CA MET A 1 -5.30 21.10 21.64
C MET A 1 -5.40 19.75 22.35
N SER A 2 -5.54 19.71 23.67
CA SER A 2 -5.79 18.46 24.40
C SER A 2 -7.22 17.95 24.21
N ILE A 3 -7.44 16.63 24.29
CA ILE A 3 -8.78 16.06 24.19
C ILE A 3 -9.69 16.61 25.28
N ASN A 4 -10.92 16.98 24.90
CA ASN A 4 -11.95 17.29 25.88
C ASN A 4 -12.44 15.99 26.55
N LYS A 5 -11.97 15.70 27.77
CA LYS A 5 -12.29 14.47 28.52
C LYS A 5 -13.79 14.19 28.67
N ARG A 6 -14.64 15.23 28.68
CA ARG A 6 -16.11 15.07 28.71
C ARG A 6 -16.68 14.60 27.38
N ASN A 7 -16.21 15.18 26.27
CA ASN A 7 -16.61 14.75 24.93
C ASN A 7 -16.10 13.33 24.65
N PHE A 8 -14.89 13.02 25.08
CA PHE A 8 -14.30 11.68 25.00
C PHE A 8 -15.08 10.63 25.81
N ALA A 9 -15.42 10.95 27.07
CA ALA A 9 -16.27 10.07 27.90
C ALA A 9 -17.67 9.85 27.27
N HIS A 10 -18.21 10.88 26.62
CA HIS A 10 -19.48 10.78 25.90
C HIS A 10 -19.35 9.95 24.61
N LEU A 11 -18.29 10.12 23.84
CA LEU A 11 -17.97 9.34 22.65
C LEU A 11 -17.82 7.85 22.99
N THR A 12 -16.96 7.54 23.96
CA THR A 12 -16.72 6.17 24.42
C THR A 12 -18.00 5.52 24.94
N SER A 13 -18.82 6.24 25.72
CA SER A 13 -20.12 5.76 26.18
C SER A 13 -21.06 5.43 25.01
N ARG A 14 -21.17 6.33 24.02
CA ARG A 14 -22.00 6.10 22.83
C ARG A 14 -21.55 4.89 22.01
N ILE A 15 -20.24 4.70 21.82
CA ILE A 15 -19.70 3.54 21.10
C ILE A 15 -20.02 2.24 21.85
N ASN A 16 -19.85 2.19 23.17
CA ASN A 16 -20.18 1.02 23.98
C ASN A 16 -21.68 0.66 23.97
N LEU A 17 -22.56 1.63 23.70
CA LEU A 17 -24.01 1.45 23.65
C LEU A 17 -24.56 1.14 22.25
N LEU A 18 -23.70 1.05 21.22
CA LEU A 18 -24.15 0.67 19.87
C LEU A 18 -24.72 -0.76 19.86
N ASP A 19 -25.84 -0.92 19.16
CA ASP A 19 -26.43 -2.23 18.89
C ASP A 19 -26.05 -2.64 17.45
N PRO A 20 -25.23 -3.69 17.25
CA PRO A 20 -24.81 -4.14 15.92
C PRO A 20 -25.97 -4.44 14.97
N SER A 21 -27.16 -4.79 15.50
CA SER A 21 -28.32 -5.15 14.68
C SER A 21 -29.15 -3.96 14.20
N SER A 22 -28.98 -2.77 14.79
CA SER A 22 -29.84 -1.60 14.53
C SER A 22 -29.09 -0.28 14.30
N THR A 23 -27.77 -0.27 14.47
CA THR A 23 -26.95 0.95 14.30
C THR A 23 -26.96 1.43 12.84
N SER A 24 -27.22 2.73 12.65
CA SER A 24 -27.25 3.34 11.33
C SER A 24 -25.85 3.65 10.79
N ARG A 25 -25.67 3.55 9.47
CA ARG A 25 -24.45 3.99 8.75
C ARG A 25 -24.01 5.41 9.14
N ARG A 26 -24.97 6.35 9.25
CA ARG A 26 -24.69 7.76 9.60
C ARG A 26 -24.11 7.89 11.00
N GLU A 27 -24.61 7.11 11.95
CA GLU A 27 -24.10 7.11 13.32
C GLU A 27 -22.69 6.53 13.40
N LEU A 28 -22.41 5.44 12.67
CA LEU A 28 -21.05 4.89 12.57
C LEU A 28 -20.07 5.88 11.96
N LEU A 29 -20.44 6.60 10.89
CA LEU A 29 -19.61 7.65 10.31
C LEU A 29 -19.28 8.74 11.33
N LEU A 30 -20.28 9.24 12.05
CA LEU A 30 -20.08 10.32 13.04
C LEU A 30 -19.17 9.89 14.18
N LEU A 31 -19.38 8.69 14.73
CA LEU A 31 -18.60 8.19 15.86
C LEU A 31 -17.16 7.82 15.45
N THR A 32 -16.98 7.24 14.26
CA THR A 32 -15.64 6.90 13.73
C THR A 32 -14.84 8.16 13.46
N ASN A 33 -15.44 9.19 12.83
CA ASN A 33 -14.77 10.48 12.62
C ASN A 33 -14.40 11.18 13.94
N ALA A 34 -15.29 11.16 14.93
CA ALA A 34 -15.01 11.72 16.25
C ALA A 34 -13.86 10.98 16.95
N ALA A 35 -13.79 9.65 16.82
CA ALA A 35 -12.69 8.85 17.36
C ALA A 35 -11.35 9.18 16.69
N ILE A 36 -11.33 9.37 15.36
CA ILE A 36 -10.13 9.83 14.63
C ILE A 36 -9.71 11.21 15.15
N THR A 37 -10.66 12.15 15.25
CA THR A 37 -10.36 13.51 15.72
C THR A 37 -9.80 13.52 17.14
N ASP A 38 -10.39 12.76 18.06
CA ASP A 38 -9.88 12.65 19.44
C ASP A 38 -8.49 11.98 19.46
N LEU A 39 -8.28 10.94 18.65
CA LEU A 39 -7.00 10.23 18.55
C LEU A 39 -5.87 11.12 18.01
N GLU A 40 -6.14 11.94 16.99
CA GLU A 40 -5.19 12.90 16.41
C GLU A 40 -4.88 14.07 17.35
N GLN A 41 -5.76 14.33 18.34
CA GLN A 41 -5.57 15.34 19.38
C GLN A 41 -4.84 14.82 20.62
N MET A 42 -4.51 13.52 20.69
CA MET A 42 -3.74 12.93 21.80
C MET A 42 -2.28 13.37 21.77
N SER A 43 -1.80 13.86 22.90
CA SER A 43 -0.39 14.16 23.14
C SER A 43 0.30 12.97 23.81
N LEU A 44 1.06 12.21 23.04
CA LEU A 44 1.84 11.07 23.52
C LEU A 44 3.35 11.42 23.53
N PRO A 45 4.16 10.75 24.37
CA PRO A 45 5.61 10.93 24.36
C PRO A 45 6.22 10.61 22.98
N GLU A 46 7.24 11.35 22.56
CA GLU A 46 8.02 10.98 21.37
C GLU A 46 8.86 9.73 21.66
N ASP A 47 8.93 8.83 20.66
CA ASP A 47 9.82 7.68 20.69
C ASP A 47 11.25 8.10 20.29
N ASP A 48 12.26 7.39 20.79
CA ASP A 48 13.63 7.60 20.36
C ASP A 48 13.78 7.17 18.89
N ARG A 49 14.19 8.11 18.04
CA ARG A 49 14.46 7.89 16.61
C ARG A 49 15.59 6.89 16.37
N ARG A 50 16.38 6.58 17.41
CA ARG A 50 17.45 5.58 17.40
C ARG A 50 17.07 4.40 18.27
N VAL A 51 17.06 3.21 17.68
CA VAL A 51 16.88 1.96 18.43
C VAL A 51 18.13 1.09 18.28
N ALA A 52 18.87 0.93 19.38
CA ALA A 52 20.03 0.03 19.45
C ALA A 52 19.58 -1.37 19.92
N LEU A 53 19.81 -2.38 19.09
CA LEU A 53 19.51 -3.77 19.42
C LEU A 53 20.79 -4.41 19.94
N ASN A 54 20.85 -4.78 21.21
CA ASN A 54 22.03 -5.40 21.80
C ASN A 54 22.00 -6.92 21.58
N THR A 55 22.56 -7.39 20.46
CA THR A 55 22.47 -8.79 20.02
C THR A 55 23.84 -9.38 19.68
N GLN A 56 23.99 -10.68 19.94
CA GLN A 56 25.21 -11.44 19.63
C GLN A 56 24.98 -12.49 18.52
N SER A 57 23.73 -12.81 18.18
CA SER A 57 23.36 -13.83 17.18
C SER A 57 22.05 -13.50 16.43
N ASP A 58 21.82 -14.13 15.26
CA ASP A 58 20.61 -13.91 14.43
C ASP A 58 19.32 -14.29 15.17
N ASP A 59 19.37 -15.34 15.99
CA ASP A 59 18.24 -15.79 16.79
C ASP A 59 17.83 -14.74 17.82
N ASP A 60 18.79 -13.96 18.35
CA ASP A 60 18.49 -12.87 19.27
C ASP A 60 17.72 -11.74 18.58
N VAL A 61 18.02 -11.44 17.32
CA VAL A 61 17.28 -10.44 16.53
C VAL A 61 15.83 -10.88 16.34
N THR A 62 15.62 -12.15 16.02
CA THR A 62 14.27 -12.72 15.88
C THR A 62 13.53 -12.71 17.21
N ARG A 63 14.19 -13.05 18.31
CA ARG A 63 13.63 -12.99 19.65
C ARG A 63 13.25 -11.56 20.05
N LEU A 64 14.13 -10.59 19.82
CA LEU A 64 13.82 -9.17 20.10
C LEU A 64 12.64 -8.67 19.27
N ALA A 65 12.49 -9.10 18.01
CA ALA A 65 11.32 -8.77 17.20
C ALA A 65 10.02 -9.38 17.75
N LEU A 66 10.09 -10.51 18.46
CA LEU A 66 8.93 -11.12 19.14
C LEU A 66 8.66 -10.51 20.51
N GLU A 67 9.69 -9.97 21.17
CA GLU A 67 9.62 -9.33 22.48
C GLU A 67 9.33 -7.82 22.40
N ALA A 68 9.50 -7.18 21.23
CA ALA A 68 9.25 -5.76 21.03
C ALA A 68 7.75 -5.44 21.22
N GLU A 69 7.43 -4.81 22.35
CA GLU A 69 6.11 -4.24 22.57
C GLU A 69 5.96 -2.95 21.76
N ASN A 70 4.78 -2.76 21.16
CA ASN A 70 4.48 -1.54 20.43
C ASN A 70 4.46 -0.33 21.38
N THR A 71 5.02 0.78 20.95
CA THR A 71 4.97 2.05 21.68
C THR A 71 3.57 2.66 21.67
N LEU A 72 3.33 3.66 22.53
CA LEU A 72 2.05 4.39 22.55
C LEU A 72 1.77 5.08 21.21
N SER A 73 2.81 5.62 20.56
CA SER A 73 2.70 6.25 19.24
C SER A 73 2.35 5.25 18.14
N GLN A 74 2.93 4.04 18.19
CA GLN A 74 2.58 2.93 17.30
C GLN A 74 1.15 2.43 17.52
N TRP A 75 0.68 2.34 18.78
CA TRP A 75 -0.72 2.04 19.10
C TRP A 75 -1.67 3.11 18.55
N ARG A 76 -1.32 4.39 18.67
CA ARG A 76 -2.08 5.50 18.08
C ARG A 76 -2.15 5.37 16.55
N HIS A 77 -1.04 5.09 15.88
CA HIS A 77 -1.01 4.90 14.43
C HIS A 77 -1.86 3.71 13.97
N SER A 78 -1.66 2.54 14.59
CA SER A 78 -2.43 1.32 14.28
C SER A 78 -3.95 1.52 14.48
N LEU A 79 -4.33 2.24 15.53
CA LEU A 79 -5.72 2.56 15.82
C LEU A 79 -6.31 3.55 14.80
N ARG A 80 -5.50 4.52 14.34
CA ARG A 80 -5.89 5.46 13.28
C ARG A 80 -6.15 4.72 11.97
N GLU A 81 -5.23 3.86 11.54
CA GLU A 81 -5.40 3.02 10.34
C GLU A 81 -6.64 2.13 10.45
N THR A 82 -6.89 1.57 11.64
CA THR A 82 -8.12 0.80 11.91
C THR A 82 -9.37 1.67 11.70
N TYR A 83 -9.42 2.89 12.24
CA TYR A 83 -10.56 3.77 12.07
C TYR A 83 -10.74 4.27 10.63
N MET A 84 -9.66 4.55 9.92
CA MET A 84 -9.68 4.91 8.49
C MET A 84 -10.25 3.76 7.66
N ALA A 85 -9.79 2.52 7.89
CA ALA A 85 -10.32 1.33 7.22
C ALA A 85 -11.80 1.08 7.53
N LEU A 86 -12.24 1.33 8.78
CA LEU A 86 -13.66 1.26 9.13
C LEU A 86 -14.46 2.32 8.39
N LEU A 87 -13.95 3.55 8.28
CA LEU A 87 -14.60 4.65 7.56
C LEU A 87 -14.78 4.30 6.08
N ASP A 88 -13.76 3.75 5.43
CA ASP A 88 -13.83 3.26 4.05
C ASP A 88 -14.82 2.09 3.88
N ARG A 89 -14.85 1.15 4.82
CA ARG A 89 -15.88 0.09 4.82
C ARG A 89 -17.29 0.66 4.98
N ILE A 90 -17.48 1.69 5.81
CA ILE A 90 -18.77 2.34 5.99
C ILE A 90 -19.19 3.12 4.74
N THR A 91 -18.24 3.75 4.03
CA THR A 91 -18.55 4.54 2.83
C THR A 91 -18.91 3.68 1.62
N THR A 92 -18.32 2.48 1.52
CA THR A 92 -18.55 1.51 0.44
C THR A 92 -19.87 0.74 0.57
N ILE A 93 -20.48 0.66 1.76
CA ILE A 93 -21.79 0.02 1.95
C ILE A 93 -22.90 0.85 1.27
N PRO A 94 -23.65 0.28 0.30
CA PRO A 94 -24.74 0.97 -0.38
C PRO A 94 -25.84 1.43 0.59
N PHE A 95 -26.53 2.53 0.26
CA PHE A 95 -27.64 3.05 1.07
C PHE A 95 -28.88 2.14 1.15
N GLN A 96 -28.97 1.12 0.29
CA GLN A 96 -30.15 0.26 0.20
C GLN A 96 -30.15 -0.82 1.29
N SER A 97 -31.32 -1.12 1.86
CA SER A 97 -31.48 -2.03 2.99
C SER A 97 -31.55 -3.49 2.55
N GLY A 98 -30.41 -4.16 2.42
CA GLY A 98 -30.33 -5.62 2.26
C GLY A 98 -29.85 -6.32 3.54
N PRO A 99 -30.22 -7.59 3.78
CA PRO A 99 -29.74 -8.35 4.94
C PRO A 99 -28.21 -8.50 4.96
N GLU A 100 -27.57 -8.56 3.78
CA GLU A 100 -26.10 -8.60 3.64
C GLU A 100 -25.46 -7.27 4.10
N HIS A 101 -26.06 -6.13 3.76
CA HIS A 101 -25.58 -4.82 4.20
C HIS A 101 -25.73 -4.63 5.72
N GLN A 102 -26.81 -5.16 6.31
CA GLN A 102 -26.98 -5.17 7.77
C GLN A 102 -25.92 -6.03 8.46
N SER A 103 -25.55 -7.17 7.87
CA SER A 103 -24.46 -8.01 8.38
C SER A 103 -23.11 -7.29 8.35
N GLU A 104 -22.79 -6.58 7.27
CA GLU A 104 -21.54 -5.79 7.19
C GLU A 104 -21.54 -4.61 8.18
N LEU A 105 -22.65 -3.89 8.32
CA LEU A 105 -22.77 -2.82 9.32
C LEU A 105 -22.61 -3.36 10.76
N ALA A 106 -23.12 -4.56 11.05
CA ALA A 106 -22.94 -5.22 12.33
C ALA A 106 -21.46 -5.53 12.61
N LYS A 107 -20.72 -6.05 11.61
CA LYS A 107 -19.28 -6.32 11.71
C LYS A 107 -18.47 -5.05 11.96
N VAL A 108 -18.79 -3.97 11.24
CA VAL A 108 -18.16 -2.65 11.45
C VAL A 108 -18.45 -2.14 12.85
N THR A 109 -19.70 -2.22 13.31
CA THR A 109 -20.10 -1.79 14.66
C THR A 109 -19.31 -2.53 15.73
N GLN A 110 -19.19 -3.86 15.60
CA GLN A 110 -18.43 -4.68 16.54
C GLN A 110 -16.93 -4.36 16.52
N SER A 111 -16.38 -4.05 15.34
CA SER A 111 -14.97 -3.66 15.21
C SER A 111 -14.69 -2.31 15.88
N LEU A 112 -15.56 -1.32 15.69
CA LEU A 112 -15.50 -0.02 16.36
C LEU A 112 -15.64 -0.15 17.89
N GLN A 113 -16.51 -1.05 18.36
CA GLN A 113 -16.65 -1.36 19.79
C GLN A 113 -15.41 -2.03 20.36
N SER A 114 -14.74 -2.88 19.60
CA SER A 114 -13.55 -3.58 20.06
C SER A 114 -12.36 -2.63 20.17
N SER A 115 -12.22 -1.69 19.23
CA SER A 115 -11.11 -0.74 19.19
C SER A 115 -11.21 0.39 20.22
N ILE A 116 -12.40 0.64 20.82
CA ILE A 116 -12.57 1.67 21.84
C ILE A 116 -11.81 1.41 23.13
N VAL A 117 -11.48 0.15 23.42
CA VAL A 117 -10.68 -0.23 24.60
C VAL A 117 -9.28 0.38 24.47
N LEU A 118 -8.63 0.14 23.33
CA LEU A 118 -7.31 0.71 23.03
C LEU A 118 -7.34 2.25 23.01
N LEU A 119 -8.41 2.85 22.48
CA LEU A 119 -8.58 4.31 22.51
C LEU A 119 -8.62 4.86 23.94
N LYS A 120 -9.30 4.16 24.87
CA LYS A 120 -9.35 4.54 26.29
C LYS A 120 -8.00 4.41 26.96
N ASP A 121 -7.26 3.35 26.63
CA ASP A 121 -5.92 3.11 27.18
C ASP A 121 -4.96 4.22 26.73
N LEU A 122 -4.97 4.58 25.44
CA LEU A 122 -4.20 5.73 24.93
C LEU A 122 -4.63 7.06 25.55
N ALA A 123 -5.93 7.28 25.73
CA ALA A 123 -6.44 8.50 26.36
C ALA A 123 -6.10 8.60 27.86
N ALA A 124 -5.79 7.48 28.53
CA ALA A 124 -5.30 7.49 29.90
C ALA A 124 -3.87 8.03 30.00
N GLU A 125 -3.07 7.78 28.95
CA GLU A 125 -1.70 8.25 28.79
C GLU A 125 -1.60 9.62 28.09
N ASP A 126 -2.73 10.21 27.68
CA ASP A 126 -2.80 11.56 27.11
C ASP A 126 -2.32 12.58 28.15
N ARG A 127 -1.20 13.24 27.82
CA ARG A 127 -0.55 14.16 28.76
C ARG A 127 -1.34 15.44 29.03
N GLY A 128 -2.47 15.69 28.36
CA GLY A 128 -3.28 16.90 28.57
C GLY A 128 -2.54 18.18 28.17
N SER A 129 -3.19 19.34 28.28
CA SER A 129 -2.86 20.58 27.55
C SER A 129 -1.37 20.99 27.56
N ILE A 130 -0.66 20.64 26.49
CA ILE A 130 0.67 21.20 26.15
C ILE A 130 0.59 22.73 25.94
N TYR A 131 -0.59 23.25 25.58
CA TYR A 131 -0.80 24.66 25.35
C TYR A 131 -1.38 25.32 26.59
N PHE A 132 -0.74 26.41 27.03
CA PHE A 132 -1.36 27.34 27.94
C PHE A 132 -2.64 27.93 27.32
N GLN A 133 -3.79 27.68 27.94
CA GLN A 133 -5.07 28.24 27.52
C GLN A 133 -5.39 29.44 28.39
N PRO A 134 -5.70 30.63 27.84
CA PRO A 134 -6.24 31.75 28.62
C PRO A 134 -7.46 31.31 29.43
N PHE A 135 -7.69 31.90 30.61
CA PHE A 135 -8.73 31.44 31.52
C PHE A 135 -10.10 31.39 30.86
N LYS A 136 -10.48 32.43 30.10
CA LYS A 136 -11.77 32.50 29.39
C LYS A 136 -11.98 31.32 28.43
N GLU A 137 -10.89 30.73 27.94
CA GLU A 137 -10.87 29.60 27.01
C GLU A 137 -10.75 28.24 27.71
N SER A 138 -10.35 28.20 28.97
CA SER A 138 -10.32 26.98 29.79
C SER A 138 -11.72 26.42 30.08
N ASP A 139 -11.82 25.14 30.44
CA ASP A 139 -13.08 24.50 30.82
C ASP A 139 -13.76 25.16 32.04
N ILE A 140 -12.97 25.66 32.99
CA ILE A 140 -13.48 26.44 34.13
C ILE A 140 -14.03 27.78 33.63
N GLY A 141 -13.24 28.53 32.87
CA GLY A 141 -13.62 29.86 32.42
C GLY A 141 -14.79 29.86 31.44
N ARG A 142 -14.90 28.90 30.52
CA ARG A 142 -16.08 28.78 29.63
C ARG A 142 -17.38 28.57 30.41
N LYS A 143 -17.35 27.77 31.47
CA LYS A 143 -18.53 27.56 32.35
C LYS A 143 -18.90 28.84 33.09
N LYS A 144 -17.90 29.58 33.57
CA LYS A 144 -18.09 30.86 34.26
C LYS A 144 -18.57 31.95 33.29
N LEU A 145 -18.03 32.00 32.07
CA LEU A 145 -18.42 32.91 31.01
C LEU A 145 -19.87 32.69 30.58
N ALA A 146 -20.30 31.44 30.41
CA ALA A 146 -21.68 31.12 30.11
C ALA A 146 -22.64 31.56 31.23
N LYS A 147 -22.21 31.47 32.50
CA LYS A 147 -22.96 31.96 33.65
C LYS A 147 -22.99 33.50 33.67
N ALA A 148 -21.87 34.16 33.39
CA ALA A 148 -21.75 35.61 33.34
C ALA A 148 -22.57 36.23 32.21
N ILE A 149 -22.56 35.62 31.02
CA ILE A 149 -23.43 36.02 29.90
C ILE A 149 -24.91 35.90 30.29
N ARG A 150 -25.28 34.83 31.00
CA ARG A 150 -26.66 34.64 31.47
C ARG A 150 -27.06 35.69 32.52
N SER A 151 -26.19 35.94 33.50
CA SER A 151 -26.37 36.96 34.54
C SER A 151 -26.49 38.37 33.95
N ALA A 152 -25.60 38.73 33.03
CA ALA A 152 -25.65 40.01 32.32
C ALA A 152 -26.93 40.15 31.48
N HIS A 153 -27.36 39.07 30.80
CA HIS A 153 -28.62 39.07 30.06
C HIS A 153 -29.84 39.26 30.95
N GLU A 154 -29.84 38.68 32.17
CA GLU A 154 -30.91 38.87 33.16
C GLU A 154 -30.97 40.31 33.69
N GLN A 155 -29.82 41.02 33.76
CA GLN A 155 -29.74 42.38 34.32
C GLN A 155 -29.99 43.49 33.28
N VAL A 156 -29.45 43.37 32.08
CA VAL A 156 -29.47 44.44 31.05
C VAL A 156 -29.99 43.96 29.68
N GLY A 157 -30.50 42.74 29.59
CA GLY A 157 -31.09 42.20 28.35
C GLY A 157 -30.05 41.97 27.24
N ASN A 158 -30.38 42.38 26.02
CA ASN A 158 -29.52 42.22 24.84
C ASN A 158 -28.62 43.45 24.56
N ASN A 159 -28.51 44.39 25.51
CA ASN A 159 -27.70 45.58 25.29
C ASN A 159 -26.20 45.27 25.46
N ILE A 160 -25.50 45.05 24.34
CA ILE A 160 -24.10 44.61 24.32
C ILE A 160 -23.17 45.60 25.04
N SER A 161 -23.39 46.90 24.93
CA SER A 161 -22.52 47.91 25.57
C SER A 161 -22.65 47.93 27.10
N GLU A 162 -23.80 47.51 27.65
CA GLU A 162 -24.02 47.43 29.09
C GLU A 162 -23.72 46.03 29.64
N ALA A 163 -23.91 44.98 28.84
CA ALA A 163 -23.63 43.60 29.22
C ALA A 163 -22.11 43.32 29.31
N ARG A 164 -21.31 43.92 28.43
CA ARG A 164 -19.86 43.65 28.37
C ARG A 164 -19.11 44.01 29.66
N PRO A 165 -19.28 45.21 30.27
CA PRO A 165 -18.67 45.52 31.56
C PRO A 165 -19.09 44.56 32.68
N ILE A 166 -20.33 44.07 32.68
CA ILE A 166 -20.84 43.11 33.68
C ILE A 166 -20.17 41.74 33.48
N ILE A 167 -20.10 41.27 32.23
CA ILE A 167 -19.43 40.00 31.90
C ILE A 167 -17.95 40.07 32.26
N ASP A 168 -17.26 41.15 31.91
CA ASP A 168 -15.84 41.31 32.22
C ASP A 168 -15.61 41.36 33.75
N ALA A 169 -16.42 42.10 34.51
CA ALA A 169 -16.33 42.12 35.97
C ALA A 169 -16.60 40.75 36.62
N GLU A 170 -17.63 40.01 36.16
CA GLU A 170 -17.91 38.66 36.65
C GLU A 170 -16.80 37.66 36.28
N MET A 171 -16.19 37.81 35.10
CA MET A 171 -15.09 36.96 34.67
C MET A 171 -13.80 37.23 35.43
N THR A 172 -13.49 38.50 35.72
CA THR A 172 -12.38 38.88 36.60
C THR A 172 -12.55 38.29 38.00
N LEU A 173 -13.76 38.39 38.58
CA LEU A 173 -14.06 37.77 39.88
C LEU A 173 -13.92 36.24 39.80
N ALA A 174 -14.44 35.62 38.75
CA ALA A 174 -14.36 34.18 38.57
C ALA A 174 -12.93 33.67 38.42
N TYR A 175 -12.06 34.42 37.74
CA TYR A 175 -10.62 34.09 37.67
C TYR A 175 -10.00 34.12 39.05
N ARG A 176 -10.17 35.22 39.79
CA ARG A 176 -9.62 35.37 41.15
C ARG A 176 -10.07 34.26 42.10
N GLU A 177 -11.35 33.87 42.04
CA GLU A 177 -11.90 32.78 42.86
C GLU A 177 -11.41 31.38 42.46
N ASN A 178 -10.97 31.18 41.22
CA ASN A 178 -10.63 29.86 40.68
C ASN A 178 -9.17 29.77 40.22
N LEU A 179 -8.33 30.75 40.57
CA LEU A 179 -6.96 30.86 40.10
C LEU A 179 -6.15 29.60 40.42
N ASP A 180 -6.14 29.16 41.68
CA ASP A 180 -5.38 27.98 42.10
C ASP A 180 -5.83 26.72 41.34
N LYS A 181 -7.15 26.56 41.18
CA LYS A 181 -7.72 25.41 40.46
C LYS A 181 -7.40 25.46 38.96
N TYR A 182 -7.43 26.65 38.37
CA TYR A 182 -7.04 26.86 36.98
C TYR A 182 -5.54 26.59 36.76
N LEU A 183 -4.68 27.04 37.69
CA LEU A 183 -3.26 26.74 37.67
C LEU A 183 -2.98 25.25 37.89
N ASP A 184 -3.73 24.56 38.75
CA ASP A 184 -3.62 23.10 38.93
C ASP A 184 -4.04 22.33 37.67
N GLU A 185 -5.03 22.82 36.92
CA GLU A 185 -5.48 22.22 35.66
C GLU A 185 -4.50 22.48 34.49
N GLN A 186 -3.87 23.66 34.44
CA GLN A 186 -2.92 24.02 33.37
C GLN A 186 -1.48 23.58 33.67
N PHE A 187 -1.08 23.60 34.93
CA PHE A 187 0.30 23.34 35.40
C PHE A 187 0.28 22.49 36.69
N PRO A 188 0.02 21.17 36.56
CA PRO A 188 0.08 20.28 37.70
C PRO A 188 1.50 20.26 38.28
N VAL A 189 1.62 20.27 39.60
CA VAL A 189 2.92 20.24 40.29
C VAL A 189 3.62 18.91 39.96
N THR A 190 4.75 18.98 39.24
CA THR A 190 5.60 17.80 38.98
C THR A 190 6.65 17.69 40.09
N HIS A 191 6.96 16.46 40.52
CA HIS A 191 8.04 16.19 41.50
C HIS A 191 9.39 15.92 40.83
N ASP A 192 9.42 15.92 39.50
CA ASP A 192 10.61 15.76 38.67
C ASP A 192 10.86 17.08 37.92
N ASP A 193 12.07 17.62 38.06
CA ASP A 193 12.47 18.89 37.46
C ASP A 193 12.65 18.78 35.94
N GLU A 194 12.95 17.58 35.41
CA GLU A 194 13.15 17.34 33.97
C GLU A 194 11.83 17.31 33.17
N LEU A 195 10.70 17.05 33.84
CA LEU A 195 9.36 16.98 33.23
C LEU A 195 8.57 18.29 33.33
N ARG A 196 9.21 19.34 33.85
CA ARG A 196 8.56 20.61 34.15
C ARG A 196 8.39 21.47 32.87
N PRO A 197 7.18 21.95 32.55
CA PRO A 197 6.98 22.79 31.37
C PRO A 197 7.68 24.15 31.55
N THR A 198 8.29 24.67 30.49
CA THR A 198 8.83 26.03 30.46
C THR A 198 7.85 26.92 29.70
N LEU A 199 7.35 27.99 30.32
CA LEU A 199 6.48 28.94 29.62
C LEU A 199 7.27 29.64 28.52
N ASN A 200 6.65 29.85 27.35
CA ASN A 200 7.18 30.81 26.40
C ASN A 200 6.85 32.26 26.84
N HIS A 201 7.46 33.24 26.17
CA HIS A 201 7.27 34.66 26.50
C HIS A 201 5.81 35.10 26.45
N LYS A 202 5.05 34.63 25.45
CA LYS A 202 3.65 35.01 25.24
C LYS A 202 2.75 34.45 26.34
N GLU A 203 2.96 33.20 26.73
CA GLU A 203 2.22 32.55 27.81
C GLU A 203 2.45 33.26 29.14
N ALA A 204 3.70 33.62 29.44
CA ALA A 204 4.04 34.43 30.60
C ALA A 204 3.35 35.81 30.58
N LEU A 205 3.29 36.47 29.41
CA LEU A 205 2.59 37.75 29.26
C LEU A 205 1.07 37.63 29.43
N ILE A 206 0.43 36.61 28.86
CA ILE A 206 -1.01 36.41 28.99
C ILE A 206 -1.35 36.10 30.46
N LEU A 207 -0.60 35.18 31.09
CA LEU A 207 -0.79 34.84 32.50
C LEU A 207 -0.63 36.07 33.42
N ALA A 208 0.39 36.90 33.14
CA ALA A 208 0.61 38.14 33.87
C ALA A 208 -0.49 39.18 33.62
N HIS A 209 -1.00 39.30 32.40
CA HIS A 209 -2.08 40.21 32.04
C HIS A 209 -3.40 39.80 32.70
N GLU A 210 -3.76 38.51 32.65
CA GLU A 210 -4.95 37.99 33.33
C GLU A 210 -4.87 38.20 34.85
N PHE A 211 -3.68 38.04 35.44
CA PHE A 211 -3.45 38.36 36.85
C PHE A 211 -3.54 39.86 37.14
N TYR A 212 -2.95 40.70 36.29
CA TYR A 212 -3.01 42.16 36.39
C TYR A 212 -4.45 42.66 36.39
N ASP A 213 -5.29 42.18 35.46
CA ASP A 213 -6.71 42.54 35.34
C ASP A 213 -7.54 42.23 36.60
N THR A 214 -7.04 41.38 37.50
CA THR A 214 -7.73 41.01 38.74
C THR A 214 -7.33 41.85 39.95
N MET A 215 -6.37 42.77 39.79
CA MET A 215 -5.91 43.62 40.87
C MET A 215 -6.93 44.72 41.18
N ASP A 216 -7.13 44.98 42.47
CA ASP A 216 -8.11 45.97 42.96
C ASP A 216 -7.71 47.43 42.64
N SER A 217 -6.46 47.68 42.21
CA SER A 217 -5.93 49.01 41.87
C SER A 217 -4.87 48.92 40.78
N HIS A 218 -5.04 49.66 39.69
CA HIS A 218 -4.09 49.78 38.58
C HIS A 218 -3.29 51.09 38.61
N SER A 219 -3.53 51.96 39.60
CA SER A 219 -2.95 53.32 39.63
C SER A 219 -1.53 53.39 40.18
N ASP A 220 -1.07 52.32 40.85
CA ASP A 220 0.30 52.20 41.37
C ASP A 220 1.05 51.14 40.55
N LEU A 221 1.71 51.60 39.47
CA LEU A 221 2.41 50.71 38.54
C LEU A 221 3.55 49.93 39.21
N PRO A 222 4.41 50.53 40.07
CA PRO A 222 5.42 49.79 40.82
C PRO A 222 4.85 48.67 41.71
N ASP A 223 3.73 48.91 42.39
CA ASP A 223 3.08 47.88 43.22
C ASP A 223 2.51 46.74 42.35
N CYS A 224 1.82 47.07 41.26
CA CYS A 224 1.30 46.08 40.31
C CYS A 224 2.41 45.20 39.74
N ALA A 225 3.50 45.82 39.30
CA ALA A 225 4.65 45.12 38.73
C ALA A 225 5.33 44.19 39.76
N THR A 226 5.43 44.63 41.01
CA THR A 226 5.96 43.82 42.12
C THR A 226 5.09 42.59 42.38
N ARG A 227 3.77 42.76 42.34
CA ARG A 227 2.81 41.66 42.55
C ARG A 227 2.82 40.65 41.41
N ILE A 228 2.94 41.10 40.16
CA ILE A 228 3.10 40.18 39.01
C ILE A 228 4.40 39.38 39.17
N ALA A 229 5.52 40.05 39.45
CA ALA A 229 6.81 39.39 39.64
C ALA A 229 6.77 38.34 40.75
N ALA A 230 6.14 38.69 41.89
CA ALA A 230 5.97 37.77 43.01
C ALA A 230 5.12 36.56 42.61
N PHE A 231 4.00 36.76 41.91
CA PHE A 231 3.11 35.69 41.45
C PHE A 231 3.81 34.69 40.51
N VAL A 232 4.50 35.18 39.47
CA VAL A 232 5.17 34.29 38.51
C VAL A 232 6.36 33.55 39.16
N CYS A 233 7.08 34.20 40.08
CA CYS A 233 8.15 33.56 40.84
C CYS A 233 7.62 32.55 41.86
N GLU A 234 6.47 32.82 42.49
CA GLU A 234 5.83 31.87 43.40
C GLU A 234 5.39 30.61 42.67
N CYS A 235 4.80 30.75 41.47
CA CYS A 235 4.49 29.61 40.61
C CYS A 235 5.76 28.85 40.19
N GLN A 236 6.87 29.56 39.95
CA GLN A 236 8.15 28.93 39.68
C GLN A 236 8.73 28.22 40.93
N ASN A 237 8.57 28.76 42.12
CA ASN A 237 9.06 28.13 43.34
C ASN A 237 8.19 26.93 43.76
N ALA A 238 6.90 26.96 43.43
CA ALA A 238 5.95 25.87 43.64
C ALA A 238 6.06 24.74 42.60
N GLN A 239 7.13 24.71 41.80
CA GLN A 239 7.40 23.67 40.79
C GLN A 239 6.29 23.50 39.73
N ARG A 240 5.55 24.56 39.39
CA ARG A 240 4.47 24.49 38.37
C ARG A 240 5.00 24.61 36.94
N PHE A 241 5.85 25.59 36.67
CA PHE A 241 6.45 25.82 35.34
C PHE A 241 7.76 26.63 35.45
N ASN A 242 8.71 26.44 34.54
CA ASN A 242 9.90 27.28 34.45
C ASN A 242 9.55 28.59 33.72
N LEU A 243 10.12 29.71 34.16
CA LEU A 243 10.04 30.96 33.40
C LEU A 243 10.97 30.91 32.18
N PRO A 244 10.62 31.57 31.06
CA PRO A 244 11.49 31.62 29.89
C PRO A 244 12.79 32.35 30.23
N ALA A 245 13.87 32.00 29.52
CA ALA A 245 15.20 32.57 29.70
C ALA A 245 15.30 34.01 29.12
N ILE A 246 14.53 34.94 29.71
CA ILE A 246 14.42 36.34 29.28
C ILE A 246 14.97 37.22 30.39
N GLU A 247 15.86 38.13 30.01
CA GLU A 247 16.52 39.03 30.96
C GLU A 247 15.48 39.84 31.76
N GLY A 248 15.57 39.76 33.08
CA GLY A 248 14.72 40.52 34.00
C GLY A 248 13.30 40.00 34.19
N ILE A 249 12.86 38.92 33.54
CA ILE A 249 11.46 38.44 33.61
C ILE A 249 10.98 38.10 35.04
N ALA A 250 11.89 37.72 35.92
CA ALA A 250 11.59 37.43 37.33
C ALA A 250 11.57 38.70 38.21
N THR A 251 11.64 39.91 37.63
CA THR A 251 11.82 41.16 38.38
C THR A 251 10.73 42.19 38.09
N ALA A 252 10.42 43.05 39.08
CA ALA A 252 9.38 44.09 38.93
C ALA A 252 9.64 45.09 37.78
N PRO A 253 10.88 45.59 37.54
CA PRO A 253 11.11 46.57 36.46
C PRO A 253 10.71 46.08 35.07
N TYR A 254 10.86 44.79 34.80
CA TYR A 254 10.43 44.18 33.54
C TYR A 254 8.91 44.25 33.37
N TRP A 255 8.14 43.93 34.42
CA TRP A 255 6.68 43.96 34.37
C TRP A 255 6.11 45.38 34.36
N GLU A 256 6.78 46.33 35.02
CA GLU A 256 6.42 47.75 34.96
C GLU A 256 6.47 48.26 33.52
N GLN A 257 7.54 47.91 32.78
CA GLN A 257 7.64 48.23 31.36
C GLN A 257 6.52 47.57 30.54
N ARG A 258 6.20 46.29 30.79
CA ARG A 258 5.15 45.58 30.06
C ARG A 258 3.74 46.11 30.32
N ILE A 259 3.45 46.55 31.54
CA ILE A 259 2.18 47.23 31.86
C ILE A 259 2.07 48.55 31.08
N VAL A 260 3.14 49.35 31.00
CA VAL A 260 3.17 50.61 30.22
C VAL A 260 2.97 50.34 28.72
N GLU A 261 3.49 49.22 28.22
CA GLU A 261 3.33 48.76 26.83
C GLU A 261 2.00 48.05 26.56
N ASN A 262 1.05 48.05 27.51
CA ASN A 262 -0.22 47.30 27.44
C ASN A 262 -0.05 45.81 27.08
N PHE A 263 1.10 45.21 27.41
CA PHE A 263 1.45 43.84 27.04
C PHE A 263 1.50 43.55 25.51
N GLU A 264 1.52 44.57 24.63
CA GLU A 264 1.26 44.44 23.18
C GLU A 264 2.47 44.11 22.27
N ASN A 265 3.66 43.75 22.78
CA ASN A 265 4.84 43.47 21.92
C ASN A 265 5.56 42.16 22.26
N ALA A 266 5.07 41.03 21.74
CA ALA A 266 5.78 39.76 21.67
C ALA A 266 5.88 39.25 20.22
N PRO A 267 7.09 38.91 19.70
CA PRO A 267 7.21 38.24 18.40
C PRO A 267 6.48 36.88 18.43
N LEU A 268 5.81 36.53 17.33
CA LEU A 268 5.26 35.18 17.09
C LEU A 268 6.42 34.24 16.72
N LEU A 269 6.81 33.32 17.61
CA LEU A 269 7.60 32.08 17.42
C LEU A 269 7.95 31.52 18.83
N GLU A 270 8.04 30.22 19.15
CA GLU A 270 7.98 28.96 18.40
C GLU A 270 6.68 28.18 18.70
N ASP A 271 6.23 27.39 17.73
CA ASP A 271 5.05 26.53 17.86
C ASP A 271 5.40 25.25 18.65
N TYR A 272 4.60 24.92 19.67
CA TYR A 272 4.66 23.62 20.33
C TYR A 272 4.07 22.50 19.47
N ASP A 273 3.87 22.75 18.16
CA ASP A 273 3.51 21.77 17.13
C ASP A 273 4.32 20.47 17.17
N HIS A 274 5.53 20.45 17.76
CA HIS A 274 6.31 19.21 17.91
C HIS A 274 5.69 18.22 18.90
N LEU A 275 4.92 18.72 19.87
CA LEU A 275 4.19 17.88 20.84
C LEU A 275 2.78 17.52 20.35
N MET A 276 2.30 18.15 19.28
CA MET A 276 1.10 17.74 18.56
C MET A 276 1.45 16.62 17.58
N PHE A 277 0.48 15.78 17.22
CA PHE A 277 0.65 14.80 16.15
C PHE A 277 1.07 15.51 14.85
N ARG A 278 2.37 15.48 14.51
CA ARG A 278 2.92 16.01 13.24
C ARG A 278 2.66 15.10 12.03
N GLY A 279 1.81 14.10 12.19
CA GLY A 279 1.71 12.94 11.30
C GLY A 279 2.33 11.71 11.94
N SER A 280 2.15 10.56 11.29
CA SER A 280 2.85 9.33 11.69
C SER A 280 4.33 9.45 11.37
N THR A 281 5.18 9.12 12.34
CA THR A 281 6.62 8.97 12.08
C THR A 281 6.90 7.69 11.30
N LEU A 282 8.08 7.57 10.72
CA LEU A 282 8.54 6.34 10.08
C LEU A 282 8.61 5.17 11.07
N GLN A 283 8.85 5.44 12.35
CA GLN A 283 8.85 4.43 13.41
C GLN A 283 7.45 3.96 13.78
N ASP A 284 6.44 4.82 13.61
CA ASP A 284 5.03 4.44 13.75
C ASP A 284 4.57 3.58 12.58
N GLU A 285 4.97 3.94 11.36
CA GLU A 285 4.60 3.26 10.11
C GLU A 285 5.34 1.93 9.92
N LEU A 286 6.61 1.86 10.34
CA LEU A 286 7.47 0.69 10.21
C LEU A 286 8.25 0.44 11.52
N PRO A 287 7.63 -0.18 12.53
CA PRO A 287 8.27 -0.51 13.79
C PRO A 287 9.47 -1.46 13.63
N VAL A 288 10.27 -1.61 14.69
CA VAL A 288 11.50 -2.43 14.70
C VAL A 288 11.26 -3.85 14.17
N ASP A 289 10.20 -4.51 14.63
CA ASP A 289 9.84 -5.86 14.15
C ASP A 289 9.51 -5.84 12.65
N GLY A 290 8.82 -4.80 12.17
CA GLY A 290 8.51 -4.54 10.77
C GLY A 290 9.76 -4.31 9.92
N VAL A 291 10.73 -3.52 10.40
CA VAL A 291 12.03 -3.30 9.73
C VAL A 291 12.79 -4.61 9.58
N LEU A 292 12.94 -5.35 10.68
CA LEU A 292 13.67 -6.62 10.71
C LEU A 292 13.02 -7.68 9.83
N ARG A 293 11.68 -7.84 9.90
CA ARG A 293 10.93 -8.75 9.02
C ARG A 293 11.04 -8.35 7.55
N THR A 294 11.01 -7.06 7.25
CA THR A 294 11.15 -6.56 5.87
C THR A 294 12.52 -6.93 5.31
N LEU A 295 13.58 -6.75 6.09
CA LEU A 295 14.94 -7.15 5.73
C LEU A 295 15.10 -8.67 5.60
N ASP A 296 14.50 -9.45 6.48
CA ASP A 296 14.55 -10.92 6.45
C ASP A 296 13.80 -11.49 5.22
N ASN A 297 12.55 -11.06 5.02
CA ASN A 297 11.71 -11.48 3.89
C ASN A 297 12.35 -11.17 2.53
N ALA A 298 13.06 -10.05 2.44
CA ALA A 298 13.73 -9.65 1.22
C ALA A 298 15.05 -10.41 0.95
N GLY A 299 15.58 -11.23 1.87
CA GLY A 299 16.96 -11.69 1.82
C GLY A 299 17.19 -13.14 2.22
N ARG A 300 17.28 -14.05 1.22
CA ARG A 300 17.87 -15.39 1.40
C ARG A 300 19.37 -15.47 1.07
N ALA A 301 19.93 -14.42 0.47
CA ALA A 301 21.28 -14.43 -0.10
C ALA A 301 22.37 -13.88 0.83
N MET A 302 22.00 -13.06 1.82
CA MET A 302 22.92 -12.55 2.84
C MET A 302 22.12 -12.25 4.11
N PRO A 303 22.35 -12.99 5.21
CA PRO A 303 21.67 -12.76 6.47
C PRO A 303 22.03 -11.35 6.99
N LEU A 304 21.09 -10.73 7.71
CA LEU A 304 21.36 -9.50 8.45
C LEU A 304 22.59 -9.73 9.35
N ASN A 305 23.49 -8.76 9.48
CA ASN A 305 24.53 -8.88 10.50
C ASN A 305 23.87 -8.81 11.88
N PRO A 306 23.94 -9.87 12.70
CA PRO A 306 23.26 -9.88 13.99
C PRO A 306 24.01 -9.14 15.07
N ALA A 307 25.26 -8.76 14.86
CA ALA A 307 26.04 -8.12 15.91
C ALA A 307 25.59 -6.67 16.07
N ASN A 308 24.91 -6.40 17.18
CA ASN A 308 24.45 -5.09 17.65
C ASN A 308 23.95 -4.10 16.56
N PRO A 309 22.91 -4.43 15.76
CA PRO A 309 22.38 -3.51 14.77
C PRO A 309 21.73 -2.28 15.43
N VAL A 310 21.86 -1.14 14.77
CA VAL A 310 21.24 0.13 15.19
C VAL A 310 20.32 0.63 14.09
N ILE A 311 19.05 0.83 14.42
CA ILE A 311 18.03 1.36 13.52
C ILE A 311 17.90 2.86 13.75
N TYR A 312 17.97 3.65 12.68
CA TYR A 312 17.73 5.08 12.68
C TYR A 312 16.53 5.43 11.81
N TYR A 313 15.57 6.15 12.39
CA TYR A 313 14.40 6.69 11.70
C TYR A 313 14.68 8.14 11.28
N LEU A 314 14.67 8.37 9.96
CA LEU A 314 15.05 9.64 9.34
C LEU A 314 13.79 10.36 8.82
N ASP A 315 12.99 10.89 9.75
CA ASP A 315 11.71 11.55 9.46
C ASP A 315 11.83 12.91 8.77
N ASP A 316 12.89 13.67 9.04
CA ASP A 316 13.12 15.02 8.53
C ASP A 316 14.46 15.11 7.79
N LEU A 317 14.41 15.15 6.46
CA LEU A 317 15.59 15.23 5.61
C LEU A 317 16.20 16.65 5.55
N ASP A 318 15.53 17.66 6.12
CA ASP A 318 16.09 19.01 6.25
C ASP A 318 17.04 19.12 7.46
N ASP A 319 17.08 18.11 8.33
CA ASP A 319 18.02 18.02 9.46
C ASP A 319 19.43 17.62 8.98
N PRO A 320 20.46 18.48 9.16
CA PRO A 320 21.83 18.20 8.75
C PRO A 320 22.44 16.96 9.43
N GLU A 321 22.05 16.66 10.68
CA GLU A 321 22.55 15.49 11.40
C GLU A 321 22.00 14.18 10.79
N ILE A 322 20.75 14.22 10.33
CA ILE A 322 20.07 13.12 9.62
C ILE A 322 20.68 12.91 8.22
N CYS A 323 20.94 14.00 7.48
CA CYS A 323 21.66 13.96 6.20
C CYS A 323 23.04 13.31 6.32
N GLN A 324 23.77 13.64 7.37
CA GLN A 324 25.10 13.09 7.63
C GLN A 324 25.05 11.57 7.83
N ARG A 325 24.02 11.04 8.50
CA ARG A 325 23.86 9.58 8.69
C ARG A 325 23.67 8.81 7.39
N LEU A 326 22.98 9.39 6.42
CA LEU A 326 22.85 8.78 5.09
C LEU A 326 24.18 8.75 4.33
N ILE A 327 25.01 9.78 4.47
CA ILE A 327 26.35 9.83 3.86
C ILE A 327 27.30 8.83 4.52
N GLU A 328 27.24 8.73 5.85
CA GLU A 328 28.08 7.83 6.65
C GLU A 328 27.68 6.36 6.53
N LEU A 329 26.50 6.05 5.97
CA LEU A 329 26.06 4.67 5.76
C LEU A 329 27.12 3.88 4.99
N GLY A 330 27.57 2.79 5.61
CA GLY A 330 28.58 1.87 5.08
C GLY A 330 30.04 2.33 5.25
N GLN A 331 30.29 3.53 5.76
CA GLN A 331 31.64 4.06 5.99
C GLN A 331 32.14 3.87 7.42
N THR A 332 31.22 3.59 8.35
CA THR A 332 31.52 3.33 9.75
C THR A 332 31.53 1.82 10.02
N ASP A 333 32.21 1.41 11.08
CA ASP A 333 32.12 0.04 11.61
C ASP A 333 30.77 -0.24 12.30
N GLU A 334 29.87 0.76 12.35
CA GLU A 334 28.54 0.62 12.94
C GLU A 334 27.61 -0.18 12.02
N ASN A 335 26.93 -1.18 12.57
CA ASN A 335 25.93 -1.97 11.87
C ASN A 335 24.61 -1.18 11.76
N CYS A 336 24.57 -0.20 10.87
CA CYS A 336 23.45 0.72 10.74
C CYS A 336 22.38 0.24 9.75
N ILE A 337 21.13 0.44 10.15
CA ILE A 337 19.94 0.31 9.33
C ILE A 337 19.25 1.67 9.35
N LEU A 338 18.99 2.25 8.18
CA LEU A 338 18.26 3.51 8.06
C LEU A 338 16.85 3.23 7.57
N VAL A 339 15.87 3.91 8.15
CA VAL A 339 14.51 3.98 7.64
C VAL A 339 14.29 5.41 7.17
N ILE A 340 14.01 5.59 5.88
CA ILE A 340 13.80 6.91 5.26
C ILE A 340 12.41 6.97 4.64
N ARG A 341 11.88 8.18 4.46
CA ARG A 341 10.64 8.39 3.71
C ARG A 341 10.92 8.43 2.21
N GLY A 342 10.27 7.56 1.46
CA GLY A 342 10.32 7.54 0.00
C GLY A 342 9.55 8.71 -0.63
N HIS A 343 9.77 8.96 -1.93
CA HIS A 343 9.07 10.00 -2.67
C HIS A 343 7.53 9.84 -2.70
N ASP A 344 7.04 8.60 -2.64
CA ASP A 344 5.62 8.28 -2.59
C ASP A 344 5.05 8.27 -1.16
N GLY A 345 5.89 8.64 -0.17
CA GLY A 345 5.56 8.65 1.25
C GLY A 345 5.77 7.32 1.95
N THR A 346 6.08 6.23 1.25
CA THR A 346 6.28 4.91 1.85
C THR A 346 7.63 4.79 2.57
N PRO A 347 7.70 4.11 3.73
CA PRO A 347 8.96 3.91 4.43
C PRO A 347 9.88 2.96 3.63
N ILE A 348 11.14 3.34 3.48
CA ILE A 348 12.19 2.56 2.80
C ILE A 348 13.25 2.21 3.82
N THR A 349 13.57 0.92 3.93
CA THR A 349 14.69 0.43 4.74
C THR A 349 15.94 0.32 3.89
N VAL A 350 17.05 0.87 4.38
CA VAL A 350 18.35 0.88 3.69
C VAL A 350 19.42 0.38 4.64
N THR A 351 20.29 -0.51 4.17
CA THR A 351 21.45 -0.97 4.93
C THR A 351 22.64 -1.22 4.01
N ASN A 352 23.85 -1.22 4.57
CA ASN A 352 25.05 -1.57 3.82
C ASN A 352 24.95 -3.03 3.36
N HIS A 353 25.27 -3.28 2.08
CA HIS A 353 25.32 -4.65 1.56
C HIS A 353 26.46 -5.45 2.20
N SER A 354 27.64 -4.86 2.37
CA SER A 354 28.78 -5.51 3.03
C SER A 354 29.85 -4.47 3.42
N PRO A 355 30.52 -4.64 4.57
CA PRO A 355 31.63 -3.75 4.99
C PRO A 355 32.75 -3.64 3.94
N ASP A 356 32.99 -4.71 3.16
CA ASP A 356 34.05 -4.76 2.14
C ASP A 356 33.69 -3.97 0.85
N ILE A 357 32.42 -3.61 0.67
CA ILE A 357 31.91 -2.82 -0.45
C ILE A 357 31.02 -1.67 0.06
N PRO A 358 31.62 -0.68 0.74
CA PRO A 358 30.92 0.34 1.53
C PRO A 358 30.02 1.29 0.70
N ASP A 359 30.15 1.27 -0.62
CA ASP A 359 29.36 2.06 -1.55
C ASP A 359 28.16 1.31 -2.14
N THR A 360 27.87 0.10 -1.68
CA THR A 360 26.79 -0.73 -2.20
C THR A 360 25.73 -0.95 -1.13
N PHE A 361 24.49 -0.55 -1.41
CA PHE A 361 23.39 -0.59 -0.45
C PHE A 361 22.31 -1.55 -0.88
N ARG A 362 21.70 -2.16 0.13
CA ARG A 362 20.47 -2.91 -0.02
C ARG A 362 19.30 -2.00 0.37
N VAL A 363 18.38 -1.84 -0.56
CA VAL A 363 17.18 -1.03 -0.44
C VAL A 363 15.99 -1.98 -0.41
N VAL A 364 15.15 -1.85 0.61
CA VAL A 364 13.98 -2.72 0.80
C VAL A 364 12.78 -1.87 1.20
N CYS A 365 11.68 -2.03 0.48
CA CYS A 365 10.39 -1.47 0.86
C CYS A 365 9.51 -2.56 1.47
N PRO A 366 8.61 -2.23 2.40
CA PRO A 366 7.61 -3.17 2.90
C PRO A 366 6.84 -3.80 1.74
N ASN A 367 6.59 -5.10 1.82
CA ASN A 367 5.92 -5.88 0.78
C ASN A 367 6.60 -5.81 -0.60
N HIS A 368 7.90 -5.52 -0.68
CA HIS A 368 8.69 -5.57 -1.91
C HIS A 368 9.94 -6.43 -1.73
N ALA A 369 10.46 -6.99 -2.81
CA ALA A 369 11.74 -7.66 -2.81
C ALA A 369 12.88 -6.64 -2.65
N GLY A 370 14.02 -7.09 -2.11
CA GLY A 370 15.18 -6.21 -1.97
C GLY A 370 15.84 -5.90 -3.31
N MET A 371 16.25 -4.65 -3.48
CA MET A 371 17.09 -4.17 -4.58
C MET A 371 18.48 -3.82 -4.06
N VAL A 372 19.50 -4.05 -4.86
CA VAL A 372 20.88 -3.65 -4.57
C VAL A 372 21.28 -2.55 -5.54
N VAL A 373 21.78 -1.44 -4.99
CA VAL A 373 22.15 -0.23 -5.72
C VAL A 373 23.52 0.24 -5.26
N ARG A 374 24.30 0.81 -6.18
CA ARG A 374 25.57 1.43 -5.87
C ARG A 374 25.40 2.93 -5.69
N CYS A 375 25.85 3.42 -4.55
CA CYS A 375 25.80 4.82 -4.14
C CYS A 375 27.22 5.33 -3.82
N PRO A 376 28.07 5.56 -4.85
CA PRO A 376 29.45 6.00 -4.66
C PRO A 376 29.50 7.32 -3.90
N ASN A 377 30.45 7.44 -2.97
CA ASN A 377 30.73 8.71 -2.31
C ASN A 377 31.61 9.56 -3.22
N ASN A 378 31.03 10.54 -3.90
CA ASN A 378 31.79 11.55 -4.61
C ASN A 378 32.37 12.51 -3.56
N GLY A 379 33.49 12.14 -2.92
CA GLY A 379 34.08 12.86 -1.77
C GLY A 379 34.51 14.32 -2.00
N PHE A 380 34.04 14.96 -3.08
CA PHE A 380 34.21 16.37 -3.41
C PHE A 380 32.88 17.15 -3.46
N ASP A 381 31.74 16.48 -3.39
CA ASP A 381 30.44 17.14 -3.47
C ASP A 381 30.03 17.73 -2.11
N PRO A 382 29.37 18.90 -2.08
CA PRO A 382 28.78 19.44 -0.85
C PRO A 382 27.83 18.42 -0.22
N VAL A 383 27.80 18.33 1.12
CA VAL A 383 26.91 17.43 1.89
C VAL A 383 25.50 17.38 1.30
N ALA A 384 24.92 18.54 0.99
CA ALA A 384 23.59 18.63 0.39
C ALA A 384 23.45 17.92 -0.98
N ALA A 385 24.43 18.09 -1.89
CA ALA A 385 24.39 17.47 -3.21
C ALA A 385 24.61 15.95 -3.13
N GLY A 386 25.55 15.51 -2.29
CA GLY A 386 25.80 14.08 -2.06
C GLY A 386 24.63 13.35 -1.40
N THR A 387 23.89 14.01 -0.49
CA THR A 387 22.65 13.47 0.09
C THR A 387 21.58 13.31 -0.98
N THR A 388 21.36 14.33 -1.83
CA THR A 388 20.35 14.26 -2.90
C THR A 388 20.63 13.11 -3.86
N ASP A 389 21.86 12.97 -4.35
CA ASP A 389 22.21 11.90 -5.29
C ASP A 389 22.00 10.50 -4.68
N ARG A 390 22.33 10.31 -3.39
CA ARG A 390 22.10 9.06 -2.67
C ARG A 390 20.62 8.76 -2.48
N LEU A 391 19.84 9.77 -2.06
CA LEU A 391 18.39 9.65 -1.92
C LEU A 391 17.73 9.30 -3.25
N ASP A 392 18.15 9.94 -4.34
CA ASP A 392 17.61 9.68 -5.68
C ASP A 392 17.89 8.23 -6.11
N ALA A 393 19.12 7.75 -5.89
CA ALA A 393 19.48 6.36 -6.19
C ALA A 393 18.66 5.35 -5.36
N ILE A 394 18.50 5.60 -4.06
CA ILE A 394 17.70 4.76 -3.16
C ILE A 394 16.23 4.77 -3.55
N ASN A 395 15.65 5.94 -3.81
CA ASN A 395 14.26 6.06 -4.23
C ASN A 395 14.01 5.37 -5.57
N LYS A 396 14.93 5.52 -6.53
CA LYS A 396 14.82 4.81 -7.81
C LYS A 396 14.89 3.29 -7.62
N ALA A 397 15.76 2.80 -6.75
CA ALA A 397 15.82 1.38 -6.41
C ALA A 397 14.54 0.88 -5.74
N ALA A 398 13.99 1.65 -4.80
CA ALA A 398 12.72 1.37 -4.15
C ALA A 398 11.56 1.27 -5.16
N GLN A 399 11.45 2.20 -6.10
CA GLN A 399 10.41 2.20 -7.14
C GLN A 399 10.54 1.03 -8.12
N MET A 400 11.76 0.57 -8.39
CA MET A 400 12.02 -0.57 -9.28
C MET A 400 11.90 -1.93 -8.58
N ALA A 401 11.83 -1.95 -7.25
CA ALA A 401 11.67 -3.18 -6.50
C ALA A 401 10.34 -3.85 -6.87
N PRO A 402 10.33 -5.15 -7.26
CA PRO A 402 9.07 -5.86 -7.43
C PRO A 402 8.40 -6.01 -6.07
N ARG A 403 7.06 -6.12 -6.01
CA ARG A 403 6.29 -6.37 -4.76
C ARG A 403 6.73 -7.67 -4.06
N LEU A 404 6.03 -8.23 -3.08
CA LEU A 404 6.15 -9.62 -2.63
C LEU A 404 4.88 -10.36 -3.05
N ILE A 405 4.98 -11.67 -3.30
CA ILE A 405 3.82 -12.42 -3.79
C ILE A 405 2.97 -12.81 -2.61
N ASP A 406 1.74 -12.33 -2.62
CA ASP A 406 0.67 -12.84 -1.78
C ASP A 406 -0.21 -13.77 -2.62
N TYR A 407 0.11 -15.06 -2.57
CA TYR A 407 -0.59 -16.09 -3.34
C TYR A 407 -2.07 -16.13 -2.99
N GLN A 408 -2.40 -16.04 -1.71
CA GLN A 408 -3.77 -16.14 -1.23
C GLN A 408 -4.59 -14.93 -1.68
N ALA A 409 -4.07 -13.71 -1.50
CA ALA A 409 -4.76 -12.51 -1.95
C ALA A 409 -4.94 -12.49 -3.48
N THR A 410 -3.99 -13.04 -4.24
CA THR A 410 -4.07 -13.14 -5.70
C THR A 410 -5.16 -14.12 -6.14
N GLU A 411 -5.22 -15.31 -5.55
CA GLU A 411 -6.28 -16.30 -5.82
C GLU A 411 -7.66 -15.76 -5.44
N GLU A 412 -7.81 -15.19 -4.24
CA GLU A 412 -9.05 -14.59 -3.78
C GLU A 412 -9.52 -13.43 -4.69
N ALA A 413 -8.58 -12.64 -5.24
CA ALA A 413 -8.90 -11.59 -6.19
C ALA A 413 -9.43 -12.16 -7.52
N LEU A 414 -8.79 -13.21 -8.06
CA LEU A 414 -9.22 -13.87 -9.30
C LEU A 414 -10.59 -14.55 -9.16
N GLU A 415 -10.83 -15.20 -8.01
CA GLU A 415 -12.13 -15.80 -7.68
C GLU A 415 -13.22 -14.72 -7.59
N ARG A 416 -12.94 -13.62 -6.88
CA ARG A 416 -13.86 -12.49 -6.76
C ARG A 416 -14.18 -11.85 -8.11
N ILE A 417 -13.19 -11.70 -9.00
CA ILE A 417 -13.41 -11.19 -10.37
C ILE A 417 -14.33 -12.15 -11.14
N SER A 418 -14.12 -13.46 -11.00
CA SER A 418 -14.98 -14.47 -11.61
C SER A 418 -16.43 -14.41 -11.10
N GLU A 419 -16.64 -14.21 -9.80
CA GLU A 419 -17.98 -14.06 -9.20
C GLU A 419 -18.66 -12.75 -9.62
N LYS A 420 -17.91 -11.65 -9.67
CA LYS A 420 -18.39 -10.37 -10.21
C LYS A 420 -18.84 -10.54 -11.65
N TRP A 421 -18.07 -11.24 -12.48
CA TRP A 421 -18.44 -11.54 -13.86
C TRP A 421 -19.75 -12.32 -13.94
N ARG A 422 -19.88 -13.43 -13.19
CA ARG A 422 -21.11 -14.25 -13.16
C ARG A 422 -22.32 -13.42 -12.77
N SER A 423 -22.18 -12.58 -11.74
CA SER A 423 -23.23 -11.70 -11.25
C SER A 423 -23.58 -10.59 -12.26
N LEU A 424 -22.58 -10.03 -12.93
CA LEU A 424 -22.75 -9.00 -13.95
C LEU A 424 -23.56 -9.54 -15.13
N VAL A 425 -23.20 -10.72 -15.65
CA VAL A 425 -23.92 -11.34 -16.77
C VAL A 425 -25.32 -11.80 -16.35
N ALA A 426 -25.48 -12.42 -15.18
CA ALA A 426 -26.78 -12.87 -14.70
C ALA A 426 -27.81 -11.74 -14.55
N ASN A 427 -27.35 -10.52 -14.23
CA ASN A 427 -28.21 -9.34 -14.11
C ASN A 427 -28.26 -8.50 -15.39
N SER A 428 -27.57 -8.92 -16.45
CA SER A 428 -27.53 -8.17 -17.71
C SER A 428 -28.78 -8.43 -18.55
N THR A 429 -29.28 -7.38 -19.17
CA THR A 429 -30.36 -7.43 -20.16
C THR A 429 -29.89 -6.71 -21.43
N PRO A 430 -30.45 -7.03 -22.60
CA PRO A 430 -30.21 -6.30 -23.86
C PRO A 430 -30.35 -4.78 -23.72
N SER A 431 -31.37 -4.32 -22.97
CA SER A 431 -31.58 -2.90 -22.61
C SER A 431 -30.48 -2.25 -21.76
N ASN A 432 -29.58 -3.02 -21.15
CA ASN A 432 -28.46 -2.55 -20.32
C ASN A 432 -27.09 -2.95 -20.90
N SER A 433 -27.00 -3.17 -22.21
CA SER A 433 -25.75 -3.58 -22.90
C SER A 433 -24.57 -2.66 -22.60
N GLU A 434 -24.79 -1.34 -22.51
CA GLU A 434 -23.74 -0.37 -22.17
C GLU A 434 -23.15 -0.59 -20.78
N LYS A 435 -24.00 -0.88 -19.78
CA LYS A 435 -23.55 -1.20 -18.40
C LYS A 435 -22.78 -2.52 -18.37
N LEU A 436 -23.22 -3.51 -19.13
CA LEU A 436 -22.50 -4.78 -19.27
C LEU A 436 -21.12 -4.52 -19.89
N SER A 437 -21.04 -3.75 -20.97
CA SER A 437 -19.78 -3.39 -21.63
C SER A 437 -18.81 -2.68 -20.67
N GLN A 438 -19.29 -1.66 -19.96
CA GLN A 438 -18.49 -0.94 -18.95
C GLN A 438 -18.04 -1.86 -17.82
N GLY A 439 -18.90 -2.76 -17.36
CA GLY A 439 -18.56 -3.75 -16.33
C GLY A 439 -17.49 -4.74 -16.80
N ILE A 440 -17.57 -5.24 -18.03
CA ILE A 440 -16.55 -6.13 -18.60
C ILE A 440 -15.21 -5.41 -18.79
N GLU A 441 -15.22 -4.15 -19.22
CA GLU A 441 -14.00 -3.33 -19.32
C GLU A 441 -13.37 -3.12 -17.92
N ALA A 442 -14.20 -2.84 -16.90
CA ALA A 442 -13.74 -2.72 -15.53
C ALA A 442 -13.11 -4.03 -15.01
N LEU A 443 -13.74 -5.18 -15.25
CA LEU A 443 -13.19 -6.48 -14.88
C LEU A 443 -11.88 -6.78 -15.63
N THR A 444 -11.77 -6.36 -16.89
CA THR A 444 -10.53 -6.51 -17.67
C THR A 444 -9.39 -5.70 -17.05
N LYS A 445 -9.66 -4.45 -16.62
CA LYS A 445 -8.70 -3.62 -15.89
C LYS A 445 -8.33 -4.23 -14.53
N GLU A 446 -9.30 -4.81 -13.81
CA GLU A 446 -9.03 -5.55 -12.57
C GLU A 446 -8.13 -6.79 -12.83
N LEU A 447 -8.34 -7.53 -13.92
CA LEU A 447 -7.45 -8.65 -14.28
C LEU A 447 -6.03 -8.19 -14.59
N GLN A 448 -5.88 -7.05 -15.29
CA GLN A 448 -4.57 -6.45 -15.54
C GLN A 448 -3.89 -6.02 -14.23
N SER A 449 -4.62 -5.44 -13.28
CA SER A 449 -4.04 -5.01 -12.00
C SER A 449 -3.66 -6.17 -11.07
N VAL A 450 -4.27 -7.34 -11.24
CA VAL A 450 -3.92 -8.57 -10.51
C VAL A 450 -2.72 -9.30 -11.13
N SER A 451 -2.49 -9.16 -12.44
CA SER A 451 -1.40 -9.88 -13.14
C SER A 451 0.02 -9.72 -12.54
N PRO A 452 0.42 -8.57 -11.94
CA PRO A 452 1.70 -8.43 -11.26
C PRO A 452 1.86 -9.28 -9.99
N GLY A 453 0.77 -9.87 -9.48
CA GLY A 453 0.79 -10.84 -8.38
C GLY A 453 1.27 -12.24 -8.78
N ILE A 454 1.35 -12.53 -10.09
CA ILE A 454 1.61 -13.88 -10.62
C ILE A 454 3.03 -13.96 -11.21
N ILE A 455 3.80 -15.01 -10.87
CA ILE A 455 5.14 -15.19 -11.45
C ILE A 455 4.98 -15.66 -12.90
N VAL A 456 5.83 -15.15 -13.79
CA VAL A 456 5.99 -15.65 -15.16
C VAL A 456 6.07 -17.19 -15.13
N PRO A 457 5.15 -17.90 -15.82
CA PRO A 457 5.04 -19.36 -15.74
C PRO A 457 6.34 -20.12 -16.02
N GLU A 458 7.22 -19.55 -16.84
CA GLU A 458 8.54 -20.09 -17.20
C GLU A 458 9.46 -20.34 -16.00
N TYR A 459 9.23 -19.64 -14.89
CA TYR A 459 10.05 -19.71 -13.68
C TYR A 459 9.28 -20.12 -12.43
N SER A 460 8.01 -20.50 -12.59
CA SER A 460 7.10 -20.70 -11.47
C SER A 460 7.10 -22.14 -10.96
N ALA A 461 6.87 -22.32 -9.66
CA ALA A 461 6.58 -23.63 -9.08
C ALA A 461 5.11 -24.00 -9.38
N ASP A 462 4.75 -25.30 -9.28
CA ASP A 462 3.43 -25.82 -9.69
C ASP A 462 2.26 -25.09 -9.00
N ALA A 463 2.44 -24.60 -7.77
CA ALA A 463 1.42 -23.83 -7.04
C ALA A 463 1.07 -22.49 -7.73
N ASN A 464 2.02 -21.83 -8.39
CA ASN A 464 1.79 -20.56 -9.09
C ASN A 464 1.21 -20.77 -10.50
N ALA A 465 1.39 -21.96 -11.07
CA ALA A 465 0.72 -22.33 -12.31
C ALA A 465 -0.82 -22.30 -12.15
N GLY A 466 -1.35 -22.62 -10.96
CA GLY A 466 -2.77 -22.53 -10.65
C GLY A 466 -3.34 -21.11 -10.80
N ALA A 467 -2.71 -20.11 -10.17
CA ALA A 467 -3.11 -18.70 -10.30
C ALA A 467 -3.01 -18.19 -11.75
N ALA A 468 -1.93 -18.55 -12.47
CA ALA A 468 -1.80 -18.21 -13.89
C ALA A 468 -2.90 -18.84 -14.76
N GLN A 469 -3.27 -20.09 -14.49
CA GLN A 469 -4.39 -20.76 -15.16
C GLN A 469 -5.74 -20.08 -14.84
N GLN A 470 -5.97 -19.73 -13.58
CA GLN A 470 -7.18 -18.99 -13.16
C GLN A 470 -7.27 -17.61 -13.84
N LEU A 471 -6.15 -16.90 -13.99
CA LEU A 471 -6.10 -15.64 -14.73
C LEU A 471 -6.50 -15.86 -16.20
N VAL A 472 -5.94 -16.88 -16.86
CA VAL A 472 -6.31 -17.20 -18.25
C VAL A 472 -7.79 -17.59 -18.36
N ASP A 473 -8.31 -18.39 -17.42
CA ASP A 473 -9.74 -18.76 -17.41
C ASP A 473 -10.65 -17.53 -17.21
N ALA A 474 -10.27 -16.61 -16.34
CA ALA A 474 -11.00 -15.36 -16.15
C ALA A 474 -10.95 -14.47 -17.40
N LEU A 475 -9.81 -14.40 -18.10
CA LEU A 475 -9.68 -13.69 -19.38
C LEU A 475 -10.54 -14.33 -20.49
N ILE A 476 -10.66 -15.66 -20.52
CA ILE A 476 -11.56 -16.37 -21.42
C ILE A 476 -13.02 -16.01 -21.08
N ARG A 477 -13.41 -16.05 -19.79
CA ARG A 477 -14.77 -15.71 -19.34
C ARG A 477 -15.19 -14.30 -19.74
N THR A 478 -14.34 -13.30 -19.52
CA THR A 478 -14.65 -11.91 -19.84
C THR A 478 -14.61 -11.62 -21.34
N GLY A 479 -14.05 -12.51 -22.15
CA GLY A 479 -13.80 -12.30 -23.59
C GLY A 479 -12.53 -11.49 -23.87
N ALA A 480 -11.81 -11.05 -22.83
CA ALA A 480 -10.54 -10.34 -22.93
C ALA A 480 -9.45 -11.19 -23.61
N TYR A 481 -9.54 -12.53 -23.52
CA TYR A 481 -8.59 -13.45 -24.16
C TYR A 481 -8.44 -13.24 -25.67
N GLU A 482 -9.48 -12.77 -26.35
CA GLU A 482 -9.47 -12.53 -27.79
C GLU A 482 -8.79 -11.21 -28.20
N ASN A 483 -8.56 -10.32 -27.24
CA ASN A 483 -8.05 -8.98 -27.50
C ASN A 483 -6.51 -8.97 -27.42
N SER A 484 -5.86 -8.94 -28.58
CA SER A 484 -4.39 -8.85 -28.68
C SER A 484 -3.81 -7.51 -28.19
N GLY A 485 -4.65 -6.50 -27.96
CA GLY A 485 -4.25 -5.20 -27.40
C GLY A 485 -4.08 -5.20 -25.89
N ILE A 486 -4.44 -6.29 -25.20
CA ILE A 486 -4.25 -6.41 -23.76
C ILE A 486 -2.83 -6.90 -23.48
N SER A 487 -2.08 -6.08 -22.73
CA SER A 487 -0.82 -6.49 -22.11
C SER A 487 -1.07 -6.83 -20.64
N LEU A 488 -0.58 -8.01 -20.22
CA LEU A 488 -0.55 -8.47 -18.84
C LEU A 488 0.90 -8.35 -18.36
N GLU A 489 1.10 -7.64 -17.26
CA GLU A 489 2.41 -7.47 -16.66
C GLU A 489 2.59 -8.53 -15.57
N MET A 490 3.25 -9.62 -15.95
CA MET A 490 3.61 -10.72 -15.06
C MET A 490 4.85 -10.37 -14.25
N ARG A 491 5.15 -11.17 -13.23
CA ARG A 491 6.24 -10.86 -12.31
C ARG A 491 7.42 -11.83 -12.41
N LEU A 492 8.62 -11.33 -12.17
CA LEU A 492 9.80 -12.17 -11.99
C LEU A 492 9.79 -12.92 -10.64
N PRO A 493 10.42 -14.11 -10.55
CA PRO A 493 10.58 -14.83 -9.29
C PRO A 493 11.44 -14.03 -8.30
N ASN A 494 11.25 -14.30 -7.00
CA ASN A 494 12.03 -13.65 -5.94
C ASN A 494 13.53 -13.94 -6.15
N GLY A 495 14.34 -12.88 -6.21
CA GLY A 495 15.78 -12.98 -6.46
C GLY A 495 16.21 -12.73 -7.90
N ALA A 496 15.28 -12.65 -8.86
CA ALA A 496 15.56 -12.20 -10.22
C ALA A 496 15.35 -10.69 -10.36
N GLY A 497 16.30 -10.02 -11.02
CA GLY A 497 16.22 -8.58 -11.31
C GLY A 497 16.35 -7.71 -10.07
N THR A 498 17.12 -8.18 -9.08
CA THR A 498 17.41 -7.49 -7.80
C THR A 498 18.53 -6.47 -7.91
N VAL A 499 19.17 -6.35 -9.07
CA VAL A 499 20.16 -5.32 -9.37
C VAL A 499 19.54 -4.34 -10.37
N MET A 500 19.78 -3.06 -10.16
CA MET A 500 19.33 -1.98 -11.05
C MET A 500 19.77 -2.22 -12.51
N ASP A 501 18.86 -2.06 -13.47
CA ASP A 501 19.17 -2.24 -14.91
C ASP A 501 20.31 -1.32 -15.37
N ALA A 502 20.29 -0.06 -14.91
CA ALA A 502 21.34 0.93 -15.20
C ALA A 502 22.74 0.53 -14.68
N GLU A 503 22.83 -0.52 -13.87
CA GLU A 503 24.06 -1.06 -13.33
C GLU A 503 24.35 -2.48 -13.87
N PRO A 504 24.74 -2.64 -15.16
CA PRO A 504 25.13 -3.92 -15.71
C PRO A 504 26.49 -4.42 -15.18
N PRO A 505 26.78 -5.74 -15.25
CA PRO A 505 28.13 -6.24 -15.04
C PRO A 505 29.08 -5.72 -16.15
N HIS A 506 30.31 -5.38 -15.77
CA HIS A 506 31.36 -4.96 -16.73
C HIS A 506 31.85 -6.14 -17.56
N THR A 507 31.98 -7.30 -16.91
CA THR A 507 32.44 -8.54 -17.52
C THR A 507 31.45 -9.67 -17.30
N CYS A 508 31.45 -10.65 -18.21
CA CYS A 508 30.69 -11.89 -18.10
C CYS A 508 31.66 -13.07 -18.15
N ILE A 509 31.62 -13.93 -17.14
CA ILE A 509 32.48 -15.11 -17.04
C ILE A 509 31.70 -16.35 -17.44
N THR A 510 32.29 -17.16 -18.31
CA THR A 510 31.80 -18.50 -18.68
C THR A 510 32.87 -19.53 -18.36
N PHE A 511 32.47 -20.60 -17.67
CA PHE A 511 33.34 -21.72 -17.31
C PHE A 511 33.04 -22.92 -18.21
N HIS A 512 34.06 -23.49 -18.85
CA HIS A 512 33.98 -24.68 -19.67
C HIS A 512 34.81 -25.80 -19.04
N THR A 513 34.21 -26.55 -18.13
CA THR A 513 34.87 -27.69 -17.48
C THR A 513 35.05 -28.83 -18.48
N LYS A 514 36.27 -29.37 -18.60
CA LYS A 514 36.59 -30.46 -19.52
C LYS A 514 36.05 -31.80 -19.02
N GLU A 515 36.00 -32.78 -19.92
CA GLU A 515 35.52 -34.15 -19.61
C GLU A 515 36.29 -34.79 -18.44
N ASP A 516 37.57 -34.44 -18.28
CA ASP A 516 38.42 -34.92 -17.18
C ASP A 516 38.06 -34.33 -15.81
N ARG A 517 37.22 -33.26 -15.78
CA ARG A 517 36.83 -32.47 -14.60
C ARG A 517 37.98 -31.93 -13.75
N ALA A 518 39.22 -32.07 -14.21
CA ALA A 518 40.41 -31.60 -13.53
C ALA A 518 40.75 -30.17 -13.96
N THR A 519 40.38 -29.83 -15.20
CA THR A 519 40.65 -28.51 -15.78
C THR A 519 39.39 -27.85 -16.35
N THR A 520 39.42 -26.53 -16.34
CA THR A 520 38.35 -25.65 -16.79
C THR A 520 38.97 -24.57 -17.68
N ASP A 521 38.42 -24.39 -18.87
CA ASP A 521 38.72 -23.22 -19.69
C ASP A 521 37.80 -22.08 -19.25
N ILE A 522 38.35 -20.88 -19.07
CA ILE A 522 37.61 -19.70 -18.60
C ILE A 522 37.55 -18.69 -19.73
N GLU A 523 36.35 -18.24 -20.06
CA GLU A 523 36.12 -17.18 -21.03
C GLU A 523 35.54 -15.96 -20.34
N ILE A 524 36.20 -14.81 -20.51
CA ILE A 524 35.74 -13.53 -19.97
C ILE A 524 35.42 -12.62 -21.14
N LYS A 525 34.17 -12.16 -21.20
CA LYS A 525 33.64 -11.29 -22.24
C LYS A 525 33.14 -9.98 -21.66
N SER A 526 33.01 -8.94 -22.48
CA SER A 526 32.15 -7.81 -22.15
C SER A 526 30.68 -8.23 -22.22
N LEU A 527 29.78 -7.40 -21.69
CA LEU A 527 28.33 -7.62 -21.85
C LEU A 527 27.90 -7.71 -23.33
N SER A 528 28.54 -6.94 -24.21
CA SER A 528 28.33 -6.99 -25.67
C SER A 528 28.89 -8.25 -26.35
N GLY A 529 29.50 -9.17 -25.59
CA GLY A 529 30.04 -10.44 -26.09
C GLY A 529 31.46 -10.38 -26.64
N LYS A 530 32.14 -9.22 -26.60
CA LYS A 530 33.53 -9.09 -27.02
C LYS A 530 34.43 -9.88 -26.06
N GLN A 531 35.26 -10.77 -26.58
CA GLN A 531 36.22 -11.51 -25.76
C GLN A 531 37.29 -10.56 -25.20
N LEU A 532 37.44 -10.59 -23.88
CA LEU A 532 38.44 -9.82 -23.12
C LEU A 532 39.61 -10.72 -22.73
N HIS A 533 39.31 -11.90 -22.16
CA HIS A 533 40.31 -12.93 -21.85
C HIS A 533 39.81 -14.34 -22.21
N TYR A 534 40.77 -15.20 -22.52
CA TYR A 534 40.60 -16.65 -22.59
C TYR A 534 41.74 -17.31 -21.83
N LEU A 535 41.41 -18.10 -20.82
CA LEU A 535 42.37 -18.74 -19.92
C LEU A 535 42.17 -20.26 -20.02
N PRO A 536 42.99 -20.96 -20.84
CA PRO A 536 42.83 -22.39 -21.06
C PRO A 536 43.48 -23.23 -19.96
N ASN A 537 42.93 -24.43 -19.71
CA ASN A 537 43.48 -25.48 -18.85
C ASN A 537 43.77 -25.05 -17.40
N ILE A 538 42.92 -24.21 -16.81
CA ILE A 538 43.07 -23.82 -15.40
C ILE A 538 42.57 -24.97 -14.51
N SER A 539 43.28 -25.27 -13.42
CA SER A 539 42.81 -26.23 -12.42
C SER A 539 41.42 -25.83 -11.92
N THR A 540 40.45 -26.76 -11.92
CA THR A 540 39.07 -26.45 -11.52
C THR A 540 38.98 -25.86 -10.09
N HIS A 541 39.93 -26.20 -9.21
CA HIS A 541 40.01 -25.63 -7.86
C HIS A 541 40.45 -24.16 -7.83
N GLU A 542 41.24 -23.71 -8.81
CA GLU A 542 41.78 -22.35 -8.90
C GLU A 542 40.94 -21.46 -9.84
N ALA A 543 40.06 -22.07 -10.63
CA ALA A 543 39.34 -21.40 -11.72
C ALA A 543 38.58 -20.15 -11.27
N ASN A 544 37.90 -20.18 -10.11
CA ASN A 544 37.18 -19.03 -9.60
C ASN A 544 38.11 -17.87 -9.21
N GLU A 545 39.24 -18.15 -8.54
CA GLU A 545 40.19 -17.11 -8.16
C GLU A 545 40.83 -16.46 -9.39
N VAL A 546 41.28 -17.29 -10.34
CA VAL A 546 41.89 -16.84 -11.59
C VAL A 546 40.89 -16.03 -12.43
N ALA A 547 39.64 -16.46 -12.52
CA ALA A 547 38.59 -15.73 -13.23
C ALA A 547 38.31 -14.36 -12.60
N ARG A 548 38.23 -14.28 -11.26
CA ARG A 548 38.00 -13.01 -10.54
C ARG A 548 39.13 -12.01 -10.74
N LYS A 549 40.38 -12.46 -10.61
CA LYS A 549 41.57 -11.62 -10.84
C LYS A 549 41.55 -11.05 -12.26
N ALA A 550 41.37 -11.90 -13.27
CA ALA A 550 41.31 -11.46 -14.66
C ALA A 550 40.10 -10.57 -14.97
N ALA A 551 38.93 -10.82 -14.37
CA ALA A 551 37.76 -9.97 -14.51
C ALA A 551 37.97 -8.57 -13.89
N SER A 552 38.66 -8.50 -12.76
CA SER A 552 38.92 -7.24 -12.04
C SER A 552 39.75 -6.23 -12.86
N GLU A 553 40.55 -6.70 -13.83
CA GLU A 553 41.30 -5.84 -14.76
C GLU A 553 40.39 -4.96 -15.63
N HIS A 554 39.12 -5.33 -15.78
CA HIS A 554 38.14 -4.65 -16.65
C HIS A 554 36.98 -4.01 -15.88
N GLY A 555 36.98 -4.11 -14.56
CA GLY A 555 35.98 -3.50 -13.69
C GLY A 555 35.69 -4.31 -12.43
N ASN A 556 35.00 -3.68 -11.49
CA ASN A 556 34.69 -4.27 -10.18
C ASN A 556 33.37 -5.05 -10.14
N ARG A 557 32.73 -5.32 -11.28
CA ARG A 557 31.44 -6.02 -11.34
C ARG A 557 31.44 -7.05 -12.44
N THR A 558 31.20 -8.31 -12.07
CA THR A 558 31.21 -9.43 -13.01
C THR A 558 29.93 -10.23 -12.92
N GLY A 559 29.43 -10.67 -14.07
CA GLY A 559 28.26 -11.51 -14.22
C GLY A 559 28.64 -12.95 -14.51
N ILE A 560 27.90 -13.90 -13.93
CA ILE A 560 27.96 -15.33 -14.24
C ILE A 560 26.56 -15.77 -14.64
N LYS A 561 26.44 -16.55 -15.71
CA LYS A 561 25.14 -17.09 -16.13
C LYS A 561 24.55 -17.99 -15.05
N ASN A 562 23.26 -17.84 -14.81
CA ASN A 562 22.52 -18.71 -13.92
C ASN A 562 21.82 -19.82 -14.71
N ASN A 563 22.01 -21.08 -14.31
CA ASN A 563 21.27 -22.19 -14.93
C ASN A 563 19.79 -22.21 -14.49
N TYR A 564 19.47 -21.66 -13.32
CA TYR A 564 18.10 -21.57 -12.81
C TYR A 564 17.30 -20.44 -13.47
N PHE A 565 17.99 -19.43 -13.99
CA PHE A 565 17.37 -18.28 -14.61
C PHE A 565 18.16 -17.91 -15.88
N PRO A 566 17.80 -18.47 -17.05
CA PRO A 566 18.58 -18.36 -18.30
C PRO A 566 18.78 -16.94 -18.87
N HIS A 567 17.98 -15.96 -18.45
CA HIS A 567 18.10 -14.57 -18.88
C HIS A 567 18.85 -13.74 -17.84
N GLY A 568 19.68 -12.79 -18.25
CA GLY A 568 20.47 -12.00 -17.29
C GLY A 568 21.64 -12.77 -16.65
N PHE A 569 22.18 -12.22 -15.56
CA PHE A 569 23.38 -12.71 -14.90
C PHE A 569 23.30 -12.57 -13.39
N MET A 570 23.83 -13.57 -12.66
CA MET A 570 24.20 -13.38 -11.27
C MET A 570 25.42 -12.48 -11.21
N THR A 571 25.28 -11.34 -10.53
CA THR A 571 26.29 -10.30 -10.49
C THR A 571 27.03 -10.32 -9.16
N PHE A 572 28.34 -10.16 -9.24
CA PHE A 572 29.25 -10.09 -8.11
C PHE A 572 30.03 -8.78 -8.16
N HIS A 573 30.18 -8.12 -7.02
CA HIS A 573 31.15 -7.04 -6.82
C HIS A 573 32.50 -7.66 -6.46
N LEU A 574 33.54 -7.30 -7.19
CA LEU A 574 34.93 -7.73 -6.98
C LEU A 574 35.68 -6.64 -6.21
N THR A 575 36.34 -7.00 -5.11
CA THR A 575 37.25 -6.07 -4.42
C THR A 575 38.49 -5.78 -5.27
N GLU A 576 39.31 -4.81 -4.87
CA GLU A 576 40.52 -4.43 -5.59
C GLU A 576 41.39 -5.65 -5.92
N GLY A 577 41.81 -5.78 -7.18
CA GLY A 577 42.59 -6.93 -7.65
C GLY A 577 41.85 -8.27 -7.69
N GLY A 578 40.55 -8.32 -7.41
CA GLY A 578 39.72 -9.52 -7.47
C GLY A 578 39.96 -10.52 -6.35
N GLU A 579 40.46 -10.07 -5.20
CA GLU A 579 40.76 -10.92 -4.03
C GLU A 579 39.50 -11.58 -3.47
N GLN A 580 38.40 -10.82 -3.39
CA GLN A 580 37.10 -11.26 -2.91
C GLN A 580 35.99 -10.96 -3.92
N ALA A 581 34.89 -11.70 -3.81
CA ALA A 581 33.68 -11.49 -4.61
C ALA A 581 32.47 -11.55 -3.71
N HIS A 582 31.68 -10.47 -3.73
CA HIS A 582 30.44 -10.35 -2.97
C HIS A 582 29.28 -10.46 -3.96
N SER A 583 28.39 -11.43 -3.75
CA SER A 583 27.17 -11.54 -4.56
C SER A 583 26.30 -10.32 -4.30
N ILE A 584 25.99 -9.54 -5.33
CA ILE A 584 25.13 -8.36 -5.25
C ILE A 584 23.75 -8.59 -5.86
N GLY A 585 23.46 -9.81 -6.35
CA GLY A 585 22.13 -10.20 -6.81
C GLY A 585 22.09 -10.59 -8.30
N HIS A 586 20.94 -10.39 -8.93
CA HIS A 586 20.70 -10.76 -10.32
C HIS A 586 20.41 -9.53 -11.17
N TRP A 587 21.23 -9.28 -12.19
CA TRP A 587 20.99 -8.24 -13.17
C TRP A 587 20.27 -8.82 -14.40
N ILE A 588 19.27 -8.10 -14.89
CA ILE A 588 18.55 -8.39 -16.12
C ILE A 588 18.37 -7.08 -16.89
N SER A 589 18.54 -7.11 -18.21
CA SER A 589 18.30 -5.93 -19.03
C SER A 589 16.82 -5.55 -19.03
N ASP A 590 16.49 -4.27 -19.21
CA ASP A 590 15.10 -3.81 -19.32
C ASP A 590 14.36 -4.48 -20.50
N GLU A 591 15.04 -4.73 -21.62
CA GLU A 591 14.47 -5.43 -22.78
C GLU A 591 14.14 -6.89 -22.46
N ASP A 592 15.06 -7.62 -21.83
CA ASP A 592 14.82 -9.00 -21.40
C ASP A 592 13.72 -9.06 -20.36
N ARG A 593 13.70 -8.12 -19.41
CA ARG A 593 12.66 -8.03 -18.38
C ARG A 593 11.29 -7.93 -19.04
N LYS A 594 11.08 -6.94 -19.92
CA LYS A 594 9.81 -6.76 -20.63
C LYS A 594 9.40 -7.98 -21.45
N ALA A 595 10.34 -8.60 -22.16
CA ALA A 595 10.05 -9.80 -22.94
C ALA A 595 9.58 -10.99 -22.08
N LEU A 596 10.06 -11.07 -20.84
CA LEU A 596 9.64 -12.10 -19.89
C LEU A 596 8.33 -11.74 -19.20
N THR A 597 8.15 -10.49 -18.78
CA THR A 597 7.04 -10.06 -17.92
C THR A 597 5.81 -9.63 -18.69
N GLU A 598 5.95 -8.95 -19.83
CA GLU A 598 4.81 -8.46 -20.60
C GLU A 598 4.31 -9.57 -21.54
N LYS A 599 3.14 -10.14 -21.22
CA LYS A 599 2.52 -11.21 -22.01
C LYS A 599 1.13 -10.80 -22.47
N THR A 600 0.78 -11.11 -23.71
CA THR A 600 -0.62 -11.13 -24.15
C THR A 600 -1.35 -12.35 -23.56
N PRO A 601 -2.70 -12.34 -23.45
CA PRO A 601 -3.46 -13.49 -22.97
C PRO A 601 -3.10 -14.81 -23.67
N THR A 602 -2.94 -14.78 -24.99
CA THR A 602 -2.56 -15.95 -25.79
C THR A 602 -1.12 -16.40 -25.51
N GLN A 603 -0.17 -15.47 -25.40
CA GLN A 603 1.21 -15.82 -25.03
C GLN A 603 1.30 -16.44 -23.63
N LEU A 604 0.51 -15.94 -22.69
CA LEU A 604 0.44 -16.48 -21.33
C LEU A 604 -0.07 -17.93 -21.36
N ALA A 605 -1.14 -18.22 -22.08
CA ALA A 605 -1.71 -19.57 -22.21
C ALA A 605 -0.69 -20.61 -22.74
N HIS A 606 0.22 -20.19 -23.62
CA HIS A 606 1.24 -21.06 -24.21
C HIS A 606 2.62 -20.96 -23.54
N SER A 607 2.74 -20.17 -22.47
CA SER A 607 3.99 -20.08 -21.69
C SER A 607 4.33 -21.42 -21.07
N LYS A 608 5.60 -21.81 -21.03
CA LYS A 608 5.99 -23.16 -20.60
C LYS A 608 6.30 -23.21 -19.10
N VAL A 609 5.62 -24.05 -18.33
CA VAL A 609 6.00 -24.41 -16.95
C VAL A 609 6.80 -25.71 -17.01
N LYS A 610 8.07 -25.70 -16.57
CA LYS A 610 8.95 -26.89 -16.59
C LYS A 610 9.03 -27.62 -17.95
N GLY A 611 8.84 -26.89 -19.05
CA GLY A 611 8.89 -27.43 -20.41
C GLY A 611 7.53 -27.79 -21.02
N GLU A 612 6.45 -27.80 -20.23
CA GLU A 612 5.08 -28.06 -20.70
C GLU A 612 4.27 -26.76 -20.81
N PRO A 613 3.39 -26.59 -21.81
CA PRO A 613 2.54 -25.41 -21.90
C PRO A 613 1.64 -25.24 -20.66
N LEU A 614 1.44 -23.99 -20.22
CA LEU A 614 0.59 -23.63 -19.07
C LEU A 614 -0.82 -24.18 -19.22
N LEU A 615 -1.42 -23.95 -20.38
CA LEU A 615 -2.59 -24.68 -20.84
C LEU A 615 -2.09 -25.84 -21.70
N GLY A 616 -2.00 -27.02 -21.10
CA GLY A 616 -1.75 -28.26 -21.83
C GLY A 616 -2.78 -28.44 -22.95
N ALA A 617 -2.42 -29.21 -23.98
CA ALA A 617 -3.37 -29.57 -25.02
C ALA A 617 -4.57 -30.30 -24.37
N PRO A 618 -5.82 -29.94 -24.69
CA PRO A 618 -6.96 -30.69 -24.21
C PRO A 618 -6.83 -32.15 -24.67
N ASP A 619 -7.22 -33.08 -23.80
CA ASP A 619 -7.25 -34.48 -24.19
C ASP A 619 -8.27 -34.71 -25.33
N ARG A 620 -8.16 -35.86 -25.99
CA ARG A 620 -8.98 -36.18 -27.16
C ARG A 620 -10.49 -36.14 -26.85
N ASP A 621 -10.88 -36.53 -25.64
CA ASP A 621 -12.29 -36.58 -25.24
C ASP A 621 -12.83 -35.16 -25.00
N ALA A 622 -12.04 -34.29 -24.37
CA ALA A 622 -12.35 -32.87 -24.18
C ALA A 622 -12.42 -32.11 -25.51
N GLN A 623 -11.51 -32.40 -26.46
CA GLN A 623 -11.58 -31.88 -27.82
C GLN A 623 -12.86 -32.31 -28.53
N GLN A 624 -13.21 -33.60 -28.46
CA GLN A 624 -14.42 -34.11 -29.09
C GLN A 624 -15.68 -33.49 -28.46
N GLN A 625 -15.74 -33.37 -27.14
CA GLN A 625 -16.83 -32.67 -26.45
C GLN A 625 -16.92 -31.19 -26.84
N ALA A 626 -15.78 -30.51 -27.01
CA ALA A 626 -15.76 -29.12 -27.47
C ALA A 626 -16.34 -29.00 -28.88
N ILE A 627 -15.96 -29.87 -29.82
CA ILE A 627 -16.50 -29.91 -31.19
C ILE A 627 -18.02 -30.07 -31.17
N HIS A 628 -18.55 -31.01 -30.38
CA HIS A 628 -20.00 -31.19 -30.26
C HIS A 628 -20.68 -29.94 -29.67
N LYS A 629 -20.10 -29.31 -28.64
CA LYS A 629 -20.63 -28.06 -28.07
C LYS A 629 -20.53 -26.87 -29.03
N MET A 630 -19.50 -26.80 -29.87
CA MET A 630 -19.34 -25.77 -30.90
C MET A 630 -20.48 -25.87 -31.89
N GLY A 631 -20.72 -27.05 -32.48
CA GLY A 631 -21.88 -27.28 -33.35
C GLY A 631 -23.21 -26.99 -32.62
N GLY A 632 -23.39 -27.57 -31.43
CA GLY A 632 -24.59 -27.37 -30.60
C GLY A 632 -24.85 -25.92 -30.18
N THR A 633 -23.87 -25.01 -30.30
CA THR A 633 -24.08 -23.57 -30.07
C THR A 633 -25.08 -22.99 -31.06
N ALA A 634 -25.05 -23.41 -32.32
CA ALA A 634 -26.01 -22.98 -33.32
C ALA A 634 -27.43 -23.37 -32.91
N ALA A 635 -27.65 -24.63 -32.54
CA ALA A 635 -28.93 -25.12 -32.04
C ALA A 635 -29.37 -24.42 -30.75
N MET A 636 -28.43 -24.06 -29.86
CA MET A 636 -28.74 -23.33 -28.63
C MET A 636 -29.26 -21.90 -28.89
N ILE A 637 -28.69 -21.20 -29.88
CA ILE A 637 -29.05 -19.82 -30.23
C ILE A 637 -30.35 -19.78 -31.03
N HIS A 638 -30.46 -20.67 -32.02
CA HIS A 638 -31.55 -20.67 -32.98
C HIS A 638 -32.75 -21.51 -32.53
N GLY A 639 -32.55 -22.54 -31.71
CA GLY A 639 -33.60 -23.48 -31.35
C GLY A 639 -34.30 -24.02 -32.61
N SER A 640 -35.64 -24.10 -32.58
CA SER A 640 -36.44 -24.58 -33.72
C SER A 640 -36.81 -23.49 -34.75
N THR A 641 -36.09 -22.36 -34.80
CA THR A 641 -36.42 -21.28 -35.75
C THR A 641 -35.83 -21.44 -37.14
N LEU A 642 -34.81 -22.28 -37.28
CA LEU A 642 -34.21 -22.64 -38.56
C LEU A 642 -34.69 -24.03 -38.96
N ASP A 643 -34.71 -24.30 -40.26
CA ASP A 643 -34.82 -25.68 -40.75
C ASP A 643 -33.49 -26.42 -40.58
N ASP A 644 -33.50 -27.74 -40.79
CA ASP A 644 -32.32 -28.58 -40.56
C ASP A 644 -31.15 -28.19 -41.51
N PHE A 645 -31.42 -27.62 -42.69
CA PHE A 645 -30.38 -27.20 -43.64
C PHE A 645 -29.67 -25.92 -43.19
N ASP A 646 -30.43 -24.88 -42.85
CA ASP A 646 -29.88 -23.61 -42.35
C ASP A 646 -29.20 -23.79 -40.98
N LEU A 647 -29.73 -24.70 -40.16
CA LEU A 647 -29.12 -25.05 -38.89
C LEU A 647 -27.77 -25.75 -39.08
N ALA A 648 -27.69 -26.72 -40.01
CA ALA A 648 -26.43 -27.38 -40.40
C ALA A 648 -25.36 -26.36 -40.81
N LEU A 649 -25.73 -25.40 -41.67
CA LEU A 649 -24.84 -24.34 -42.12
C LEU A 649 -24.32 -23.47 -40.95
N ALA A 650 -25.20 -23.09 -40.01
CA ALA A 650 -24.80 -22.37 -38.80
C ALA A 650 -23.86 -23.19 -37.90
N GLY A 651 -24.09 -24.50 -37.82
CA GLY A 651 -23.21 -25.43 -37.12
C GLY A 651 -21.82 -25.50 -37.73
N GLU A 652 -21.69 -25.61 -39.06
CA GLU A 652 -20.40 -25.63 -39.76
C GLU A 652 -19.57 -24.35 -39.50
N MET A 653 -20.22 -23.19 -39.50
CA MET A 653 -19.56 -21.92 -39.17
C MET A 653 -19.13 -21.89 -37.70
N ALA A 654 -19.97 -22.38 -36.78
CA ALA A 654 -19.64 -22.44 -35.36
C ALA A 654 -18.43 -23.35 -35.08
N LEU A 655 -18.25 -24.44 -35.84
CA LEU A 655 -17.05 -25.29 -35.78
C LEU A 655 -15.76 -24.54 -36.18
N SER A 656 -15.87 -23.44 -36.92
CA SER A 656 -14.76 -22.56 -37.26
C SER A 656 -14.54 -21.43 -36.22
N GLY A 657 -15.28 -21.45 -35.10
CA GLY A 657 -15.24 -20.40 -34.07
C GLY A 657 -16.03 -19.14 -34.41
N VAL A 658 -16.88 -19.20 -35.45
CA VAL A 658 -17.71 -18.07 -35.91
C VAL A 658 -19.17 -18.41 -35.67
N VAL A 659 -19.81 -17.72 -34.74
CA VAL A 659 -21.19 -17.99 -34.35
C VAL A 659 -22.12 -17.00 -35.05
N MET A 660 -22.99 -17.52 -35.92
CA MET A 660 -23.98 -16.73 -36.64
C MET A 660 -25.19 -16.39 -35.76
N LEU A 661 -25.54 -15.10 -35.69
CA LEU A 661 -26.73 -14.59 -35.01
C LEU A 661 -27.93 -14.56 -35.97
N GLU A 662 -27.69 -14.27 -37.24
CA GLU A 662 -28.69 -14.36 -38.30
C GLU A 662 -28.17 -15.27 -39.40
N VAL A 663 -29.06 -16.07 -39.99
CA VAL A 663 -28.74 -16.98 -41.09
C VAL A 663 -29.57 -16.55 -42.28
N ASP A 664 -28.88 -16.03 -43.30
CA ASP A 664 -29.43 -15.82 -44.64
C ASP A 664 -28.61 -16.69 -45.61
N ALA A 665 -29.26 -17.70 -46.21
CA ALA A 665 -28.62 -18.63 -47.13
C ALA A 665 -28.08 -17.94 -48.39
N GLU A 666 -28.57 -16.74 -48.73
CA GLU A 666 -28.16 -16.00 -49.93
C GLU A 666 -26.98 -15.03 -49.70
N ASP A 667 -26.75 -14.52 -48.48
CA ASP A 667 -25.65 -13.58 -48.15
C ASP A 667 -25.00 -13.84 -46.78
N GLN A 668 -24.21 -14.92 -46.70
CA GLN A 668 -23.45 -15.31 -45.49
C GLN A 668 -22.36 -14.30 -45.09
N PHE A 669 -21.90 -13.45 -46.01
CA PHE A 669 -20.82 -12.50 -45.74
C PHE A 669 -21.33 -11.29 -44.95
N GLY A 670 -22.55 -10.83 -45.22
CA GLY A 670 -23.21 -9.72 -44.52
C GLY A 670 -23.91 -10.09 -43.21
N CYS A 671 -24.08 -11.38 -42.91
CA CYS A 671 -24.80 -11.85 -41.73
C CYS A 671 -24.16 -11.40 -40.40
N LEU A 672 -25.01 -11.04 -39.43
CA LEU A 672 -24.59 -10.72 -38.07
C LEU A 672 -23.97 -11.95 -37.39
N LYS A 673 -22.77 -11.78 -36.83
CA LYS A 673 -22.00 -12.87 -36.21
C LYS A 673 -21.01 -12.35 -35.17
N PHE A 674 -20.58 -13.23 -34.28
CA PHE A 674 -19.50 -12.96 -33.34
C PHE A 674 -18.52 -14.12 -33.30
N ASN A 675 -17.29 -13.86 -32.88
CA ASN A 675 -16.27 -14.89 -32.71
C ASN A 675 -16.30 -15.46 -31.30
N MET A 676 -16.07 -16.76 -31.22
CA MET A 676 -15.91 -17.49 -29.96
C MET A 676 -14.79 -18.50 -30.10
N ARG A 677 -13.77 -18.34 -29.25
CA ARG A 677 -12.57 -19.18 -29.22
C ARG A 677 -12.87 -20.59 -28.73
N GLU A 678 -12.18 -21.59 -29.30
CA GLU A 678 -12.32 -23.00 -28.92
C GLU A 678 -11.99 -23.23 -27.43
N GLU A 679 -11.06 -22.43 -26.90
CA GLU A 679 -10.64 -22.40 -25.50
C GLU A 679 -11.82 -22.27 -24.54
N ALA A 680 -12.86 -21.50 -24.91
CA ALA A 680 -14.05 -21.35 -24.09
C ALA A 680 -14.81 -22.68 -23.92
N TYR A 681 -14.87 -23.51 -24.97
CA TYR A 681 -15.69 -24.72 -25.01
C TYR A 681 -15.18 -25.86 -24.14
N TYR A 682 -13.85 -26.00 -24.01
CA TYR A 682 -13.25 -27.02 -23.16
C TYR A 682 -12.80 -26.50 -21.78
N ARG A 683 -12.62 -25.18 -21.58
CA ARG A 683 -12.23 -24.62 -20.27
C ARG A 683 -13.41 -24.20 -19.41
N LEU A 684 -14.50 -23.71 -20.00
CA LEU A 684 -15.64 -23.22 -19.22
C LEU A 684 -16.57 -24.35 -18.82
N SER A 685 -17.14 -24.23 -17.62
CA SER A 685 -18.27 -25.06 -17.22
C SER A 685 -19.46 -24.81 -18.17
N ASN A 686 -20.37 -25.78 -18.29
CA ASN A 686 -21.55 -25.64 -19.16
C ASN A 686 -22.39 -24.38 -18.85
N GLU A 687 -22.47 -24.00 -17.57
CA GLU A 687 -23.18 -22.80 -17.12
C GLU A 687 -22.40 -21.51 -17.43
N ASP A 688 -21.08 -21.50 -17.23
CA ASP A 688 -20.25 -20.34 -17.59
C ASP A 688 -20.18 -20.17 -19.12
N LEU A 689 -20.20 -21.26 -19.89
CA LEU A 689 -20.26 -21.23 -21.36
C LEU A 689 -21.53 -20.56 -21.86
N LYS A 690 -22.69 -20.89 -21.26
CA LYS A 690 -23.97 -20.22 -21.55
C LYS A 690 -23.94 -18.73 -21.21
N ARG A 691 -23.42 -18.37 -20.04
CA ARG A 691 -23.25 -16.95 -19.65
C ARG A 691 -22.34 -16.22 -20.62
N HIS A 692 -21.25 -16.84 -21.05
CA HIS A 692 -20.36 -16.25 -22.03
C HIS A 692 -21.05 -16.03 -23.39
N LEU A 693 -21.86 -16.98 -23.85
CA LEU A 693 -22.70 -16.81 -25.05
C LEU A 693 -23.69 -15.66 -24.90
N GLN A 694 -24.40 -15.59 -23.76
CA GLN A 694 -25.33 -14.49 -23.47
C GLN A 694 -24.61 -13.13 -23.46
N GLN A 695 -23.42 -13.04 -22.85
CA GLN A 695 -22.60 -11.83 -22.89
C GLN A 695 -22.31 -11.42 -24.34
N LYS A 696 -21.83 -12.35 -25.18
CA LYS A 696 -21.49 -12.06 -26.58
C LYS A 696 -22.69 -11.59 -27.39
N ILE A 697 -23.87 -12.16 -27.13
CA ILE A 697 -25.13 -11.77 -27.80
C ILE A 697 -25.60 -10.39 -27.36
N VAL A 698 -25.61 -10.11 -26.06
CA VAL A 698 -26.01 -8.79 -25.53
C VAL A 698 -25.09 -7.68 -26.03
N LEU A 699 -23.81 -7.97 -26.22
CA LEU A 699 -22.81 -7.02 -26.74
C LEU A 699 -22.70 -7.01 -28.27
N SER A 700 -23.51 -7.79 -28.98
CA SER A 700 -23.50 -7.83 -30.45
C SER A 700 -24.31 -6.68 -31.09
N ASP A 701 -24.15 -6.50 -32.40
CA ASP A 701 -24.91 -5.52 -33.18
C ASP A 701 -26.35 -5.97 -33.51
N ALA A 702 -26.80 -7.13 -32.99
CA ALA A 702 -28.17 -7.60 -33.18
C ALA A 702 -29.20 -6.68 -32.52
N GLY A 703 -30.40 -6.59 -33.11
CA GLY A 703 -31.49 -5.82 -32.52
C GLY A 703 -31.90 -6.36 -31.14
N GLU A 704 -32.25 -5.46 -30.21
CA GLU A 704 -32.56 -5.78 -28.80
C GLU A 704 -33.54 -6.97 -28.65
N LYS A 705 -34.61 -6.98 -29.45
CA LYS A 705 -35.61 -8.06 -29.44
C LYS A 705 -35.03 -9.42 -29.84
N LEU A 706 -34.10 -9.45 -30.80
CA LEU A 706 -33.44 -10.67 -31.24
C LEU A 706 -32.48 -11.17 -30.16
N GLN A 707 -31.72 -10.25 -29.54
CA GLN A 707 -30.84 -10.56 -28.42
C GLN A 707 -31.63 -11.16 -27.23
N GLU A 708 -32.78 -10.58 -26.86
CA GLU A 708 -33.64 -11.11 -25.80
C GLU A 708 -34.10 -12.55 -26.07
N GLN A 709 -34.53 -12.83 -27.30
CA GLN A 709 -34.99 -14.16 -27.70
C GLN A 709 -33.87 -15.20 -27.62
N MET A 710 -32.69 -14.87 -28.13
CA MET A 710 -31.53 -15.76 -28.09
C MET A 710 -31.06 -16.01 -26.66
N CYS A 711 -30.97 -14.96 -25.84
CA CYS A 711 -30.57 -15.08 -24.43
C CYS A 711 -31.55 -15.93 -23.63
N SER A 712 -32.86 -15.82 -23.92
CA SER A 712 -33.90 -16.68 -23.32
C SER A 712 -33.71 -18.15 -23.70
N ARG A 713 -33.49 -18.45 -24.99
CA ARG A 713 -33.25 -19.82 -25.49
C ARG A 713 -32.00 -20.43 -24.88
N ILE A 714 -30.91 -19.68 -24.78
CA ILE A 714 -29.67 -20.14 -24.14
C ILE A 714 -29.89 -20.44 -22.65
N GLY A 715 -30.67 -19.59 -21.97
CA GLY A 715 -31.01 -19.79 -20.56
C GLY A 715 -31.75 -21.11 -20.35
N GLU A 716 -32.76 -21.39 -21.17
CA GLU A 716 -33.64 -22.57 -21.06
C GLU A 716 -33.05 -23.85 -21.68
N GLY A 717 -32.21 -23.73 -22.71
CA GLY A 717 -31.73 -24.85 -23.51
C GLY A 717 -30.73 -25.76 -22.79
N HIS A 718 -30.75 -27.06 -23.07
CA HIS A 718 -29.77 -28.00 -22.52
C HIS A 718 -28.75 -28.41 -23.58
N TRP A 719 -27.46 -28.46 -23.19
CA TRP A 719 -26.37 -28.84 -24.10
C TRP A 719 -26.59 -30.21 -24.77
N SER A 720 -27.10 -31.20 -24.03
CA SER A 720 -27.38 -32.53 -24.59
C SER A 720 -28.44 -32.50 -25.70
N SER A 721 -29.47 -31.66 -25.55
CA SER A 721 -30.52 -31.51 -26.56
C SER A 721 -30.00 -30.74 -27.76
N ALA A 722 -29.30 -29.63 -27.53
CA ALA A 722 -28.72 -28.82 -28.60
C ALA A 722 -27.71 -29.61 -29.46
N ILE A 723 -26.90 -30.48 -28.84
CA ILE A 723 -26.00 -31.39 -29.55
C ILE A 723 -26.80 -32.40 -30.38
N SER A 724 -27.83 -33.03 -29.80
CA SER A 724 -28.67 -34.00 -30.54
C SER A 724 -29.43 -33.38 -31.71
N ASP A 725 -29.92 -32.15 -31.55
CA ASP A 725 -30.61 -31.41 -32.62
C ASP A 725 -29.64 -31.08 -33.75
N MET A 726 -28.39 -30.73 -33.41
CA MET A 726 -27.32 -30.47 -34.36
C MET A 726 -26.89 -31.74 -35.11
N ASP A 727 -26.70 -32.85 -34.40
CA ASP A 727 -26.34 -34.14 -35.00
C ASP A 727 -27.41 -34.59 -36.00
N ARG A 728 -28.70 -34.44 -35.65
CA ARG A 728 -29.82 -34.72 -36.56
C ARG A 728 -29.79 -33.82 -37.81
N ALA A 729 -29.53 -32.53 -37.63
CA ALA A 729 -29.47 -31.59 -38.75
C ALA A 729 -28.34 -31.97 -39.75
N PHE A 730 -27.17 -32.34 -39.24
CA PHE A 730 -26.08 -32.84 -40.09
C PHE A 730 -26.45 -34.13 -40.83
N GLU A 731 -27.09 -35.09 -40.17
CA GLU A 731 -27.55 -36.34 -40.80
C GLU A 731 -28.56 -36.09 -41.93
N GLU A 732 -29.54 -35.21 -41.73
CA GLU A 732 -30.56 -34.87 -42.75
C GLU A 732 -29.95 -34.15 -43.97
N VAL A 733 -28.96 -33.27 -43.76
CA VAL A 733 -28.23 -32.64 -44.87
C VAL A 733 -27.39 -33.67 -45.64
N GLU A 734 -26.74 -34.61 -44.96
CA GLU A 734 -25.98 -35.67 -45.62
C GLU A 734 -26.90 -36.62 -46.43
N LEU A 735 -28.07 -36.97 -45.90
CA LEU A 735 -29.09 -37.78 -46.57
C LEU A 735 -29.66 -37.07 -47.81
N SER A 736 -29.99 -35.77 -47.70
CA SER A 736 -30.51 -35.00 -48.84
C SER A 736 -29.47 -34.78 -49.94
N GLN A 737 -28.18 -34.63 -49.61
CA GLN A 737 -27.09 -34.55 -50.59
C GLN A 737 -26.80 -35.89 -51.29
N SER A 738 -26.90 -36.99 -50.56
CA SER A 738 -26.71 -38.34 -51.12
C SER A 738 -27.87 -38.78 -52.02
N GLU A 739 -29.12 -38.46 -51.68
CA GLU A 739 -30.28 -38.65 -52.57
C GLU A 739 -30.22 -37.79 -53.84
N SER A 740 -29.73 -36.56 -53.72
CA SER A 740 -29.51 -35.65 -54.86
C SER A 740 -28.43 -36.18 -55.81
N SER A 741 -27.38 -36.78 -55.27
CA SER A 741 -26.28 -37.38 -56.05
C SER A 741 -26.70 -38.69 -56.75
N MET A 742 -27.62 -39.47 -56.16
CA MET A 742 -28.20 -40.67 -56.80
C MET A 742 -29.22 -40.35 -57.91
N ARG A 743 -29.78 -39.14 -57.98
CA ARG A 743 -30.69 -38.72 -59.08
C ARG A 743 -29.97 -38.15 -60.30
N VAL A 744 -28.66 -37.89 -60.20
CA VAL A 744 -27.82 -37.33 -61.27
C VAL A 744 -26.87 -38.38 -61.86
N SER A 745 -26.93 -39.63 -61.36
CA SER A 745 -26.32 -40.83 -61.98
C SER A 745 -27.37 -41.70 -62.64
#